data_AF-A0A1G9UAQ1-F1
#
_entry.id   AF-A0A1G9UAQ1-F1
#
_cell.length_a   1.000
_cell.length_b   1.000
_cell.length_c   1.000
_cell.angle_alpha   90.00
_cell.angle_beta   90.00
_cell.angle_gamma   90.00
#
_symmetry.space_group_name_H-M   'P 1'
#
loop_
_entity.id
_entity.type
_entity.pdbx_description
1 polymer ?
#
loop_
_entity_poly.entity_id
_entity_poly.type
_entity_poly.pdbx_seq_one_letter_code
_entity_poly.pdbx_strand_id
1 'polypeptide(L)'
;MKGQTRAALGIGALTVLLAAVGAGLFVFAGTQIGVYFVVAGIPVVLLLVAVAYVRGVLSGEDNTGQYVEQRTKQVGESLRDFWRSLSTIEESYPRFDAGTLRSRADSLVSDYEAQGGEFDRSSGSFSVGKGASSGELQELERIDAEVTTLAADRDDQLYDFVRDELDALHGDLLALADADIASDPVAPPEPPTPDEGAPSGLAYWEAVGEDLAEYRTEADATVDEAIARVRDIQRNATDTYDEAAVDRHLEDAEADRRDGEYGHAVDAVLEARATLESELSGSFDKDREDLDAFVDTILDSGAEQYVDAELFDQVRSVQRELDALDSALDVGSLSEHRQTVRTAALDIVSALQREVDRHVERLAGEDLPAGYYSRPAVADEDHGDELRAIGPVRELDREWASVVADLVDAVGTVKTKATVVEAYGDVSETIEQELRRNGSVTADDLPVRNAGQFFGLYFRRNPDVEFDPDEPALHRGDVETYTVDVTVSYDEGSEAKRRATVMLDGGEYDGREVVETHLVGTATFADVPFGEYDLVVAPGEDDYGRVERSVTVEGDSDLSVDLEPVTLVEQLVGDRRDEIAEHVTEFGPRLRDRFDEEGYLSTEMAFPITDDFVPGLLAEWADREGYTVTRTDDGTVIVYDDSQLSQEIMNVIQYNLDEGDRLSYERIRSQYLSVPVPNPVIEELAASTGLSVETTPDSLLKPAGGEA
;
A
#
# COMPACT_ATOMS: atom_id res chain seq x y z
N MET A 1 97.77 -20.16 46.47
CA MET A 1 96.38 -19.78 46.81
C MET A 1 96.28 -18.46 47.61
N LYS A 2 96.82 -17.35 47.07
CA LYS A 2 96.67 -15.99 47.66
C LYS A 2 96.28 -14.90 46.62
N GLY A 3 96.05 -15.29 45.36
CA GLY A 3 95.59 -14.39 44.29
C GLY A 3 94.07 -14.30 44.15
N GLN A 4 93.37 -15.45 44.20
CA GLN A 4 91.90 -15.51 44.07
C GLN A 4 91.15 -14.87 45.24
N THR A 5 91.71 -14.87 46.46
CA THR A 5 91.10 -14.18 47.61
C THR A 5 91.27 -12.66 47.57
N ARG A 6 92.22 -12.11 46.82
CA ARG A 6 92.35 -10.65 46.62
C ARG A 6 91.40 -10.12 45.53
N ALA A 7 91.14 -10.90 44.47
CA ALA A 7 90.18 -10.53 43.43
C ALA A 7 88.73 -10.56 43.94
N ALA A 8 88.36 -11.58 44.72
CA ALA A 8 87.02 -11.70 45.29
C ALA A 8 86.73 -10.61 46.35
N LEU A 9 87.72 -10.20 47.15
CA LEU A 9 87.59 -9.10 48.10
C LEU A 9 87.52 -7.72 47.41
N GLY A 10 88.20 -7.55 46.26
CA GLY A 10 88.15 -6.31 45.47
C GLY A 10 86.79 -6.09 44.80
N ILE A 11 86.22 -7.13 44.21
CA ILE A 11 84.88 -7.07 43.59
C ILE A 11 83.82 -6.87 44.68
N GLY A 12 83.88 -7.63 45.79
CA GLY A 12 82.93 -7.48 46.90
C GLY A 12 82.97 -6.09 47.57
N ALA A 13 84.16 -5.49 47.72
CA ALA A 13 84.29 -4.14 48.26
C ALA A 13 83.75 -3.07 47.31
N LEU A 14 83.90 -3.25 45.98
CA LEU A 14 83.38 -2.33 44.97
C LEU A 14 81.85 -2.34 44.92
N THR A 15 81.24 -3.53 45.01
CA THR A 15 79.77 -3.67 45.02
C THR A 15 79.15 -3.05 46.26
N VAL A 16 79.79 -3.20 47.43
CA VAL A 16 79.32 -2.58 48.69
C VAL A 16 79.47 -1.05 48.64
N LEU A 17 80.54 -0.54 48.03
CA LEU A 17 80.78 0.91 47.92
C LEU A 17 79.82 1.55 46.90
N LEU A 18 79.52 0.88 45.78
CA LEU A 18 78.49 1.29 44.82
C LEU A 18 77.08 1.24 45.42
N ALA A 19 76.76 0.20 46.21
CA ALA A 19 75.49 0.12 46.92
C ALA A 19 75.34 1.22 47.98
N ALA A 20 76.42 1.59 48.68
CA ALA A 20 76.41 2.68 49.67
C ALA A 20 76.28 4.06 49.01
N VAL A 21 76.92 4.30 47.87
CA VAL A 21 76.77 5.54 47.09
C VAL A 21 75.38 5.65 46.48
N GLY A 22 74.84 4.54 45.96
CA GLY A 22 73.46 4.47 45.45
C GLY A 22 72.42 4.71 46.55
N ALA A 23 72.57 4.10 47.72
CA ALA A 23 71.69 4.33 48.87
C ALA A 23 71.80 5.76 49.41
N GLY A 24 73.00 6.36 49.42
CA GLY A 24 73.21 7.75 49.83
C GLY A 24 72.58 8.77 48.88
N LEU A 25 72.67 8.53 47.56
CA LEU A 25 72.03 9.39 46.55
C LEU A 25 70.49 9.26 46.56
N PHE A 26 69.96 8.05 46.79
CA PHE A 26 68.51 7.79 46.87
C PHE A 26 67.84 8.49 48.06
N VAL A 27 68.57 8.72 49.16
CA VAL A 27 68.05 9.44 50.34
C VAL A 27 68.14 10.97 50.18
N PHE A 28 69.06 11.48 49.36
CA PHE A 28 69.33 12.93 49.25
C PHE A 28 68.68 13.61 48.03
N ALA A 29 68.36 12.88 46.96
CA ALA A 29 67.69 13.39 45.78
C ALA A 29 66.71 12.35 45.24
N GLY A 30 65.41 12.69 45.20
CA GLY A 30 64.31 11.76 44.94
C GLY A 30 64.41 10.90 43.66
N THR A 31 63.48 9.94 43.59
CA THR A 31 63.42 8.70 42.78
C THR A 31 63.87 8.75 41.31
N GLN A 32 63.93 9.90 40.64
CA GLN A 32 64.35 9.97 39.23
C GLN A 32 65.88 9.90 39.03
N ILE A 33 66.71 10.50 39.89
CA ILE A 33 68.17 10.50 39.69
C ILE A 33 68.78 9.13 40.03
N GLY A 34 68.19 8.40 40.98
CA GLY A 34 68.63 7.05 41.34
C GLY A 34 68.48 6.04 40.21
N VAL A 35 67.41 6.12 39.41
CA VAL A 35 67.19 5.22 38.26
C VAL A 35 68.14 5.55 37.11
N TYR A 36 68.35 6.83 36.78
CA TYR A 36 69.34 7.22 35.76
C TYR A 36 70.77 6.85 36.14
N PHE A 37 71.15 6.89 37.42
CA PHE A 37 72.49 6.45 37.84
C PHE A 37 72.66 4.92 37.75
N VAL A 38 71.60 4.14 37.98
CA VAL A 38 71.64 2.67 37.85
C VAL A 38 71.59 2.23 36.38
N VAL A 39 70.80 2.90 35.53
CA VAL A 39 70.61 2.54 34.10
C VAL A 39 71.71 3.13 33.20
N ALA A 40 72.20 4.34 33.45
CA ALA A 40 73.25 4.97 32.65
C ALA A 40 74.60 5.08 33.39
N GLY A 41 74.58 5.35 34.70
CA GLY A 41 75.80 5.56 35.49
C GLY A 41 76.61 4.29 35.76
N ILE A 42 75.96 3.18 36.13
CA ILE A 42 76.65 1.90 36.40
C ILE A 42 77.29 1.34 35.12
N PRO A 43 76.64 1.33 33.94
CA PRO A 43 77.29 0.93 32.70
C PRO A 43 78.47 1.82 32.33
N VAL A 44 78.37 3.15 32.47
CA VAL A 44 79.49 4.08 32.19
C VAL A 44 80.65 3.90 33.17
N VAL A 45 80.38 3.66 34.46
CA VAL A 45 81.42 3.35 35.46
C VAL A 45 82.02 1.98 35.22
N LEU A 46 81.24 0.97 34.81
CA LEU A 46 81.76 -0.33 34.39
C LEU A 46 82.56 -0.23 33.09
N LEU A 47 82.18 0.64 32.15
CA LEU A 47 82.94 0.95 30.94
C LEU A 47 84.25 1.65 31.27
N LEU A 48 84.26 2.63 32.19
CA LEU A 48 85.47 3.30 32.65
C LEU A 48 86.38 2.36 33.46
N VAL A 49 85.82 1.47 34.27
CA VAL A 49 86.56 0.43 35.00
C VAL A 49 87.05 -0.66 34.06
N ALA A 50 86.29 -1.04 33.02
CA ALA A 50 86.71 -1.97 31.98
C ALA A 50 87.81 -1.37 31.10
N VAL A 51 87.70 -0.09 30.69
CA VAL A 51 88.74 0.64 29.95
C VAL A 51 90.00 0.81 30.80
N ALA A 52 89.87 1.08 32.10
CA ALA A 52 91.01 1.15 33.02
C ALA A 52 91.63 -0.24 33.31
N TYR A 53 90.83 -1.30 33.37
CA TYR A 53 91.27 -2.69 33.54
C TYR A 53 91.94 -3.23 32.26
N VAL A 54 91.43 -2.87 31.08
CA VAL A 54 92.00 -3.18 29.77
C VAL A 54 93.33 -2.42 29.56
N ARG A 55 93.42 -1.14 29.96
CA ARG A 55 94.70 -0.40 30.01
C ARG A 55 95.70 -0.97 31.02
N GLY A 56 95.23 -1.56 32.11
CA GLY A 56 96.09 -2.10 33.18
C GLY A 56 96.57 -3.54 32.96
N VAL A 57 95.87 -4.33 32.15
CA VAL A 57 96.18 -5.75 31.88
C VAL A 57 96.88 -5.95 30.52
N LEU A 58 96.79 -5.00 29.58
CA LEU A 58 97.42 -5.10 28.26
C LEU A 58 98.75 -4.34 28.15
N SER A 59 99.76 -4.82 28.88
CA SER A 59 101.16 -4.45 28.66
C SER A 59 101.90 -5.57 27.90
N GLY A 60 101.38 -5.95 26.73
CA GLY A 60 102.02 -6.89 25.81
C GLY A 60 101.61 -6.60 24.35
N GLU A 61 102.60 -6.35 23.48
CA GLU A 61 102.44 -5.92 22.08
C GLU A 61 101.66 -6.89 21.17
N ASP A 62 101.48 -8.17 21.55
CA ASP A 62 100.85 -9.19 20.68
C ASP A 62 99.30 -9.15 20.61
N ASN A 63 98.60 -8.48 21.54
CA ASN A 63 97.13 -8.52 21.59
C ASN A 63 96.43 -7.39 20.78
N THR A 64 97.12 -6.29 20.49
CA THR A 64 96.53 -5.13 19.80
C THR A 64 96.32 -5.40 18.32
N GLY A 65 97.28 -6.05 17.65
CA GLY A 65 97.18 -6.40 16.23
C GLY A 65 96.03 -7.37 15.93
N GLN A 66 95.79 -8.35 16.80
CA GLN A 66 94.67 -9.29 16.66
C GLN A 66 93.30 -8.62 16.80
N TYR A 67 93.19 -7.61 17.68
CA TYR A 67 91.95 -6.86 17.84
C TYR A 67 91.67 -5.96 16.63
N VAL A 68 92.70 -5.31 16.07
CA VAL A 68 92.57 -4.51 14.84
C VAL A 68 92.18 -5.41 13.66
N GLU A 69 92.81 -6.56 13.48
CA GLU A 69 92.41 -7.54 12.45
C GLU A 69 90.94 -7.99 12.59
N GLN A 70 90.49 -8.25 13.82
CA GLN A 70 89.09 -8.59 14.08
C GLN A 70 88.15 -7.42 13.74
N ARG A 71 88.55 -6.18 14.02
CA ARG A 71 87.77 -4.99 13.70
C ARG A 71 87.74 -4.72 12.19
N THR A 72 88.87 -4.86 11.49
CA THR A 72 88.95 -4.82 10.02
C THR A 72 88.02 -5.86 9.40
N LYS A 73 87.92 -7.05 9.99
CA LYS A 73 86.96 -8.06 9.54
C LYS A 73 85.51 -7.58 9.71
N GLN A 74 85.15 -7.04 10.86
CA GLN A 74 83.80 -6.53 11.13
C GLN A 74 83.38 -5.42 10.18
N VAL A 75 84.25 -4.43 9.94
CA VAL A 75 83.97 -3.34 8.98
C VAL A 75 83.78 -3.89 7.56
N GLY A 76 84.57 -4.90 7.17
CA GLY A 76 84.40 -5.59 5.89
C GLY A 76 83.06 -6.35 5.79
N GLU A 77 82.57 -6.94 6.90
CA GLU A 77 81.24 -7.55 6.97
C GLU A 77 80.15 -6.48 6.81
N SER A 78 80.25 -5.34 7.51
CA SER A 78 79.31 -4.22 7.36
C SER A 78 79.25 -3.70 5.92
N LEU A 79 80.41 -3.50 5.28
CA LEU A 79 80.50 -3.04 3.89
C LEU A 79 79.91 -4.04 2.90
N ARG A 80 80.21 -5.33 3.06
CA ARG A 80 79.63 -6.39 2.23
C ARG A 80 78.11 -6.43 2.34
N ASP A 81 77.60 -6.37 3.57
CA ASP A 81 76.17 -6.50 3.83
C ASP A 81 75.41 -5.28 3.28
N PHE A 82 75.97 -4.08 3.41
CA PHE A 82 75.48 -2.88 2.71
C PHE A 82 75.49 -3.08 1.19
N TRP A 83 76.62 -3.50 0.61
CA TRP A 83 76.76 -3.61 -0.85
C TRP A 83 75.80 -4.61 -1.47
N ARG A 84 75.62 -5.75 -0.79
CA ARG A 84 74.69 -6.79 -1.21
C ARG A 84 73.26 -6.27 -1.16
N SER A 85 72.88 -5.58 -0.08
CA SER A 85 71.56 -4.98 0.04
C SER A 85 71.28 -3.93 -1.03
N LEU A 86 72.22 -3.01 -1.29
CA LEU A 86 72.06 -1.99 -2.31
C LEU A 86 71.95 -2.58 -3.73
N SER A 87 72.78 -3.57 -4.05
CA SER A 87 72.73 -4.23 -5.36
C SER A 87 71.41 -5.00 -5.56
N THR A 88 70.86 -5.62 -4.51
CA THR A 88 69.54 -6.28 -4.58
C THR A 88 68.42 -5.27 -4.80
N ILE A 89 68.48 -4.09 -4.17
CA ILE A 89 67.51 -3.01 -4.39
C ILE A 89 67.59 -2.51 -5.83
N GLU A 90 68.79 -2.22 -6.35
CA GLU A 90 68.99 -1.75 -7.73
C GLU A 90 68.50 -2.77 -8.78
N GLU A 91 68.68 -4.07 -8.52
CA GLU A 91 68.21 -5.13 -9.41
C GLU A 91 66.68 -5.29 -9.38
N SER A 92 66.07 -5.10 -8.21
CA SER A 92 64.61 -5.24 -8.03
C SER A 92 63.85 -4.00 -8.48
N TYR A 93 64.45 -2.82 -8.35
CA TYR A 93 63.85 -1.52 -8.67
C TYR A 93 64.76 -0.71 -9.59
N PRO A 94 64.69 -0.93 -10.91
CA PRO A 94 65.56 -0.25 -11.88
C PRO A 94 65.42 1.28 -11.90
N ARG A 95 64.31 1.83 -11.39
CA ARG A 95 64.04 3.27 -11.27
C ARG A 95 64.62 3.89 -9.98
N PHE A 96 65.11 3.09 -9.04
CA PHE A 96 65.70 3.58 -7.80
C PHE A 96 67.07 4.23 -8.06
N ASP A 97 67.22 5.52 -7.72
CA ASP A 97 68.49 6.24 -7.90
C ASP A 97 69.46 5.99 -6.75
N ALA A 98 70.26 4.92 -6.89
CA ALA A 98 71.33 4.60 -5.96
C ALA A 98 72.62 5.42 -6.16
N GLY A 99 72.69 6.35 -7.12
CA GLY A 99 73.95 6.96 -7.57
C GLY A 99 74.74 7.64 -6.45
N THR A 100 74.04 8.35 -5.55
CA THR A 100 74.66 9.04 -4.40
C THR A 100 75.16 8.04 -3.35
N LEU A 101 74.38 6.99 -3.07
CA LEU A 101 74.76 5.92 -2.14
C LEU A 101 75.98 5.15 -2.65
N ARG A 102 75.99 4.83 -3.95
CA ARG A 102 77.07 4.12 -4.66
C ARG A 102 78.39 4.88 -4.55
N SER A 103 78.36 6.18 -4.84
CA SER A 103 79.55 7.03 -4.77
C SER A 103 80.12 7.14 -3.35
N ARG A 104 79.26 7.21 -2.32
CA ARG A 104 79.70 7.25 -0.92
C ARG A 104 80.28 5.91 -0.47
N ALA A 105 79.64 4.80 -0.85
CA ALA A 105 80.13 3.46 -0.57
C ALA A 105 81.52 3.22 -1.19
N ASP A 106 81.74 3.66 -2.43
CA ASP A 106 83.04 3.54 -3.09
C ASP A 106 84.16 4.27 -2.33
N SER A 107 83.88 5.46 -1.78
CA SER A 107 84.82 6.20 -0.93
C SER A 107 85.17 5.42 0.34
N LEU A 108 84.16 4.85 1.01
CA LEU A 108 84.36 4.04 2.23
C LEU A 108 85.16 2.76 1.95
N VAL A 109 84.96 2.15 0.79
CA VAL A 109 85.75 0.98 0.36
C VAL A 109 87.22 1.37 0.17
N SER A 110 87.50 2.52 -0.45
CA SER A 110 88.88 3.01 -0.58
C SER A 110 89.53 3.32 0.78
N ASP A 111 88.78 3.89 1.72
CA ASP A 111 89.25 4.12 3.09
C ASP A 111 89.51 2.79 3.83
N TYR A 112 88.64 1.80 3.64
CA TYR A 112 88.81 0.45 4.18
C TYR A 112 90.06 -0.27 3.65
N GLU A 113 90.31 -0.16 2.34
CA GLU A 113 91.51 -0.71 1.69
C GLU A 113 92.79 -0.05 2.24
N ALA A 114 92.76 1.26 2.52
CA ALA A 114 93.89 1.98 3.12
C ALA A 114 94.23 1.50 4.54
N GLN A 115 93.25 0.95 5.28
CA GLN A 115 93.44 0.37 6.62
C GLN A 115 93.86 -1.11 6.61
N GLY A 116 94.18 -1.67 5.44
CA GLY A 116 94.69 -3.03 5.29
C GLY A 116 93.61 -4.09 5.04
N GLY A 117 92.37 -3.68 4.74
CA GLY A 117 91.36 -4.54 4.13
C GLY A 117 91.57 -4.71 2.63
N GLU A 118 90.93 -5.70 2.03
CA GLU A 118 90.81 -5.86 0.58
C GLU A 118 89.34 -6.07 0.23
N PHE A 119 88.81 -5.34 -0.75
CA PHE A 119 87.39 -5.41 -1.12
C PHE A 119 87.20 -5.45 -2.64
N ASP A 120 86.46 -6.43 -3.14
CA ASP A 120 86.09 -6.53 -4.54
C ASP A 120 84.73 -5.89 -4.77
N ARG A 121 84.74 -4.72 -5.43
CA ARG A 121 83.54 -3.92 -5.74
C ARG A 121 82.58 -4.63 -6.71
N SER A 122 83.06 -5.60 -7.48
CA SER A 122 82.23 -6.33 -8.46
C SER A 122 81.50 -7.51 -7.80
N SER A 123 82.15 -8.20 -6.86
CA SER A 123 81.56 -9.36 -6.18
C SER A 123 81.01 -9.03 -4.79
N GLY A 124 81.30 -7.84 -4.26
CA GLY A 124 81.00 -7.45 -2.88
C GLY A 124 81.81 -8.21 -1.83
N SER A 125 82.80 -9.03 -2.24
CA SER A 125 83.57 -9.87 -1.32
C SER A 125 84.70 -9.09 -0.64
N PHE A 126 85.05 -9.47 0.58
CA PHE A 126 86.13 -8.83 1.34
C PHE A 126 87.11 -9.86 1.93
N SER A 127 88.35 -9.43 2.17
CA SER A 127 89.33 -10.20 2.92
C SER A 127 90.21 -9.28 3.80
N VAL A 128 90.85 -9.85 4.83
CA VAL A 128 91.76 -9.13 5.71
C VAL A 128 93.17 -9.25 5.15
N GLY A 129 93.73 -8.15 4.66
CA GLY A 129 95.05 -8.10 4.05
C GLY A 129 96.18 -8.22 5.09
N LYS A 130 97.39 -8.53 4.61
CA LYS A 130 98.57 -8.73 5.48
C LYS A 130 98.99 -7.49 6.28
N GLY A 131 98.48 -6.31 5.95
CA GLY A 131 98.73 -5.04 6.64
C GLY A 131 97.70 -4.67 7.71
N ALA A 132 96.64 -5.45 7.89
CA ALA A 132 95.54 -5.10 8.79
C ALA A 132 95.95 -4.94 10.26
N SER A 133 96.95 -5.69 10.75
CA SER A 133 97.47 -5.54 12.11
C SER A 133 98.15 -4.19 12.39
N SER A 134 98.40 -3.37 11.35
CA SER A 134 98.94 -2.01 11.45
C SER A 134 97.91 -0.90 11.17
N GLY A 135 96.65 -1.25 10.94
CA GLY A 135 95.57 -0.28 10.68
C GLY A 135 95.23 0.60 11.89
N GLU A 136 94.66 1.77 11.64
CA GLU A 136 94.23 2.71 12.67
C GLU A 136 92.82 2.35 13.17
N LEU A 137 92.73 1.92 14.44
CA LEU A 137 91.46 1.51 15.04
C LEU A 137 90.39 2.62 14.99
N GLN A 138 90.79 3.87 15.23
CA GLN A 138 89.88 5.01 15.20
C GLN A 138 89.29 5.25 13.81
N GLU A 139 90.06 4.97 12.77
CA GLU A 139 89.60 5.11 11.39
C GLU A 139 88.66 3.97 10.99
N LEU A 140 88.92 2.74 11.45
CA LEU A 140 87.98 1.62 11.29
C LEU A 140 86.65 1.87 12.03
N GLU A 141 86.68 2.50 13.21
CA GLU A 141 85.47 2.92 13.92
C GLU A 141 84.71 4.04 13.17
N ARG A 142 85.43 4.98 12.55
CA ARG A 142 84.82 6.01 11.68
C ARG A 142 84.13 5.37 10.47
N ILE A 143 84.82 4.46 9.77
CA ILE A 143 84.27 3.78 8.58
C ILE A 143 83.02 2.98 8.97
N ASP A 144 83.04 2.20 10.06
CA ASP A 144 81.87 1.43 10.52
C ASP A 144 80.65 2.33 10.83
N ALA A 145 80.90 3.47 11.49
CA ALA A 145 79.85 4.44 11.79
C ALA A 145 79.28 5.09 10.52
N GLU A 146 80.13 5.40 9.54
CA GLU A 146 79.71 5.95 8.25
C GLU A 146 78.97 4.92 7.38
N VAL A 147 79.37 3.64 7.43
CA VAL A 147 78.61 2.55 6.79
C VAL A 147 77.24 2.38 7.43
N THR A 148 77.14 2.54 8.76
CA THR A 148 75.86 2.49 9.48
C THR A 148 74.96 3.65 9.06
N THR A 149 75.52 4.87 8.94
CA THR A 149 74.77 6.04 8.44
C THR A 149 74.36 5.85 6.99
N LEU A 150 75.24 5.30 6.15
CA LEU A 150 74.93 5.02 4.75
C LEU A 150 73.84 3.95 4.59
N ALA A 151 73.80 2.95 5.47
CA ALA A 151 72.74 1.96 5.51
C ALA A 151 71.39 2.58 5.92
N ALA A 152 71.38 3.51 6.88
CA ALA A 152 70.18 4.27 7.23
C ALA A 152 69.71 5.15 6.06
N ASP A 153 70.62 5.91 5.43
CA ASP A 153 70.31 6.75 4.26
C ASP A 153 69.72 5.94 3.09
N ARG A 154 70.16 4.68 2.92
CA ARG A 154 69.59 3.75 1.93
C ARG A 154 68.15 3.38 2.28
N ASP A 155 67.90 3.03 3.54
CA ASP A 155 66.57 2.62 3.99
C ASP A 155 65.60 3.83 3.92
N ASP A 156 66.05 5.04 4.26
CA ASP A 156 65.31 6.30 4.06
C ASP A 156 64.98 6.55 2.57
N GLN A 157 65.97 6.42 1.68
CA GLN A 157 65.72 6.62 0.25
C GLN A 157 64.80 5.54 -0.34
N LEU A 158 64.89 4.31 0.15
CA LEU A 158 64.01 3.23 -0.29
C LEU A 158 62.58 3.46 0.20
N TYR A 159 62.39 3.93 1.43
CA TYR A 159 61.09 4.33 1.97
C TYR A 159 60.42 5.38 1.08
N ASP A 160 61.12 6.48 0.79
CA ASP A 160 60.59 7.56 -0.05
C ASP A 160 60.25 7.06 -1.46
N PHE A 161 61.13 6.23 -2.06
CA PHE A 161 60.89 5.64 -3.38
C PHE A 161 59.63 4.76 -3.39
N VAL A 162 59.48 3.85 -2.43
CA VAL A 162 58.30 2.96 -2.38
C VAL A 162 57.03 3.73 -2.12
N ARG A 163 57.06 4.72 -1.21
CA ARG A 163 55.89 5.59 -0.96
C ARG A 163 55.47 6.35 -2.22
N ASP A 164 56.43 6.96 -2.91
CA ASP A 164 56.15 7.72 -4.12
C ASP A 164 55.62 6.82 -5.26
N GLU A 165 56.11 5.58 -5.39
CA GLU A 165 55.57 4.58 -6.33
C GLU A 165 54.14 4.13 -5.96
N LEU A 166 53.85 3.91 -4.67
CA LEU A 166 52.50 3.60 -4.18
C LEU A 166 51.51 4.74 -4.44
N ASP A 167 51.91 5.98 -4.16
CA ASP A 167 51.10 7.18 -4.40
C ASP A 167 50.83 7.39 -5.89
N ALA A 168 51.84 7.21 -6.74
CA ALA A 168 51.68 7.29 -8.20
C ALA A 168 50.73 6.22 -8.72
N LEU A 169 50.93 4.97 -8.31
CA LEU A 169 50.06 3.86 -8.69
C LEU A 169 48.61 4.09 -8.25
N HIS A 170 48.39 4.56 -7.02
CA HIS A 170 47.04 4.90 -6.55
C HIS A 170 46.40 6.03 -7.37
N GLY A 171 47.18 7.06 -7.70
CA GLY A 171 46.71 8.17 -8.55
C GLY A 171 46.29 7.72 -9.94
N ASP A 172 47.05 6.80 -10.56
CA ASP A 172 46.70 6.22 -11.85
C ASP A 172 45.40 5.40 -11.76
N LEU A 173 45.24 4.57 -10.72
CA LEU A 173 44.02 3.76 -10.55
C LEU A 173 42.77 4.62 -10.29
N LEU A 174 42.90 5.75 -9.57
CA LEU A 174 41.78 6.68 -9.35
C LEU A 174 41.22 7.23 -10.66
N ALA A 175 42.03 7.37 -11.70
CA ALA A 175 41.55 7.82 -13.01
C ALA A 175 40.57 6.82 -13.66
N LEU A 176 40.70 5.52 -13.37
CA LEU A 176 39.75 4.50 -13.82
C LEU A 176 38.42 4.59 -13.07
N ALA A 177 38.47 4.86 -11.76
CA ALA A 177 37.28 5.05 -10.93
C ALA A 177 36.53 6.34 -11.29
N ASP A 178 37.25 7.45 -11.48
CA ASP A 178 36.68 8.73 -11.94
C ASP A 178 36.00 8.61 -13.31
N ALA A 179 36.45 7.67 -14.14
CA ALA A 179 35.87 7.37 -15.45
C ALA A 179 34.72 6.34 -15.39
N ASP A 180 34.34 5.89 -14.19
CA ASP A 180 33.29 4.91 -13.87
C ASP A 180 33.45 3.56 -14.59
N ILE A 181 34.71 3.13 -14.76
CA ILE A 181 35.05 1.85 -15.39
C ILE A 181 35.68 0.86 -14.42
N ALA A 182 36.02 1.27 -13.20
CA ALA A 182 36.44 0.40 -12.11
C ALA A 182 35.93 0.93 -10.76
N SER A 183 35.90 0.05 -9.76
CA SER A 183 35.62 0.43 -8.38
C SER A 183 36.71 1.36 -7.81
N ASP A 184 36.35 2.21 -6.84
CA ASP A 184 37.31 3.05 -6.12
C ASP A 184 38.46 2.20 -5.54
N PRO A 185 39.72 2.48 -5.92
CA PRO A 185 40.85 1.70 -5.43
C PRO A 185 41.02 1.89 -3.93
N VAL A 186 41.39 0.81 -3.25
CA VAL A 186 41.75 0.88 -1.83
C VAL A 186 42.96 1.81 -1.66
N ALA A 187 42.96 2.61 -0.60
CA ALA A 187 44.10 3.47 -0.29
C ALA A 187 45.38 2.64 -0.11
N PRO A 188 46.53 3.10 -0.62
CA PRO A 188 47.77 2.34 -0.52
C PRO A 188 48.18 2.16 0.94
N PRO A 189 48.83 1.03 1.28
CA PRO A 189 49.41 0.85 2.60
C PRO A 189 50.50 1.91 2.85
N GLU A 190 50.61 2.39 4.08
CA GLU A 190 51.72 3.25 4.47
C GLU A 190 52.95 2.37 4.75
N PRO A 191 54.04 2.49 3.98
CA PRO A 191 55.21 1.64 4.17
C PRO A 191 55.81 1.87 5.57
N PRO A 192 56.45 0.86 6.19
CA PRO A 192 57.03 1.00 7.51
C PRO A 192 58.16 2.05 7.52
N THR A 193 58.12 2.99 8.45
CA THR A 193 59.18 4.00 8.60
C THR A 193 60.50 3.37 9.07
N PRO A 194 61.64 3.82 8.54
CA PRO A 194 62.97 3.38 8.99
C PRO A 194 63.33 4.02 10.35
N ASP A 195 62.71 3.53 11.44
CA ASP A 195 62.93 4.02 12.81
C ASP A 195 64.00 3.22 13.60
N GLU A 196 64.47 3.78 14.71
CA GLU A 196 65.44 3.14 15.61
C GLU A 196 64.86 1.85 16.22
N GLY A 197 65.27 0.69 15.67
CA GLY A 197 64.78 -0.64 16.06
C GLY A 197 63.95 -1.37 15.00
N ALA A 198 63.68 -0.73 13.86
CA ALA A 198 63.12 -1.38 12.68
C ALA A 198 64.13 -2.35 12.02
N PRO A 199 63.66 -3.33 11.21
CA PRO A 199 64.54 -4.09 10.33
C PRO A 199 65.35 -3.14 9.44
N SER A 200 66.59 -3.49 9.11
CA SER A 200 67.46 -2.70 8.23
C SER A 200 68.02 -3.55 7.10
N GLY A 201 68.35 -2.94 5.97
CA GLY A 201 68.96 -3.64 4.84
C GLY A 201 68.00 -4.60 4.15
N LEU A 202 68.42 -5.84 3.89
CA LEU A 202 67.60 -6.78 3.13
C LEU A 202 66.25 -7.08 3.80
N ALA A 203 66.20 -7.09 5.14
CA ALA A 203 64.95 -7.30 5.86
C ALA A 203 64.01 -6.09 5.76
N TYR A 204 64.55 -4.88 5.63
CA TYR A 204 63.75 -3.68 5.39
C TYR A 204 63.22 -3.66 3.95
N TRP A 205 64.10 -3.94 2.99
CA TRP A 205 63.74 -4.09 1.58
C TRP A 205 62.62 -5.12 1.36
N GLU A 206 62.68 -6.26 2.05
CA GLU A 206 61.63 -7.27 1.97
C GLU A 206 60.29 -6.77 2.52
N ALA A 207 60.32 -6.03 3.65
CA ALA A 207 59.11 -5.48 4.26
C ALA A 207 58.41 -4.43 3.37
N VAL A 208 59.14 -3.43 2.87
CA VAL A 208 58.56 -2.40 1.97
C VAL A 208 58.21 -2.98 0.59
N GLY A 209 58.93 -4.02 0.15
CA GLY A 209 58.65 -4.72 -1.09
C GLY A 209 57.39 -5.56 -1.04
N GLU A 210 57.03 -6.11 0.13
CA GLU A 210 55.77 -6.82 0.36
C GLU A 210 54.58 -5.88 0.17
N ASP A 211 54.60 -4.69 0.80
CA ASP A 211 53.55 -3.68 0.67
C ASP A 211 53.34 -3.24 -0.80
N LEU A 212 54.43 -3.00 -1.53
CA LEU A 212 54.36 -2.63 -2.95
C LEU A 212 53.84 -3.78 -3.83
N ALA A 213 54.24 -5.03 -3.54
CA ALA A 213 53.77 -6.20 -4.29
C ALA A 213 52.29 -6.51 -4.04
N GLU A 214 51.82 -6.35 -2.80
CA GLU A 214 50.41 -6.47 -2.45
C GLU A 214 49.60 -5.41 -3.21
N TYR A 215 50.05 -4.16 -3.20
CA TYR A 215 49.33 -3.08 -3.89
C TYR A 215 49.34 -3.23 -5.42
N ARG A 216 50.40 -3.77 -6.01
CA ARG A 216 50.43 -4.13 -7.44
C ARG A 216 49.44 -5.24 -7.80
N THR A 217 49.16 -6.16 -6.88
CA THR A 217 48.13 -7.19 -7.09
C THR A 217 46.74 -6.58 -7.12
N GLU A 218 46.49 -5.58 -6.27
CA GLU A 218 45.25 -4.78 -6.33
C GLU A 218 45.16 -4.02 -7.65
N ALA A 219 46.24 -3.34 -8.06
CA ALA A 219 46.30 -2.62 -9.33
C ALA A 219 46.03 -3.53 -10.54
N ASP A 220 46.59 -4.75 -10.55
CA ASP A 220 46.32 -5.75 -11.57
C ASP A 220 44.81 -6.06 -11.65
N ALA A 221 44.16 -6.26 -10.50
CA ALA A 221 42.74 -6.56 -10.44
C ALA A 221 41.89 -5.38 -10.92
N THR A 222 42.21 -4.16 -10.51
CA THR A 222 41.50 -2.94 -10.91
C THR A 222 41.60 -2.67 -12.42
N VAL A 223 42.80 -2.84 -13.01
CA VAL A 223 42.96 -2.68 -14.47
C VAL A 223 42.24 -3.80 -15.23
N ASP A 224 42.31 -5.06 -14.77
CA ASP A 224 41.57 -6.17 -15.38
C ASP A 224 40.04 -5.96 -15.30
N GLU A 225 39.53 -5.41 -14.19
CA GLU A 225 38.12 -4.99 -14.03
C GLU A 225 37.76 -3.93 -15.08
N ALA A 226 38.59 -2.89 -15.23
CA ALA A 226 38.37 -1.83 -16.19
C ALA A 226 38.35 -2.33 -17.64
N ILE A 227 39.29 -3.20 -18.02
CA ILE A 227 39.30 -3.87 -19.32
C ILE A 227 38.02 -4.69 -19.52
N ALA A 228 37.60 -5.45 -18.51
CA ALA A 228 36.37 -6.25 -18.58
C ALA A 228 35.13 -5.37 -18.74
N ARG A 229 35.08 -4.21 -18.09
CA ARG A 229 33.99 -3.25 -18.21
C ARG A 229 33.89 -2.67 -19.62
N VAL A 230 34.99 -2.23 -20.22
CA VAL A 230 34.99 -1.75 -21.62
C VAL A 230 34.55 -2.85 -22.60
N ARG A 231 35.02 -4.09 -22.41
CA ARG A 231 34.57 -5.25 -23.20
C ARG A 231 33.09 -5.56 -23.04
N ASP A 232 32.54 -5.31 -21.85
CA ASP A 232 31.11 -5.49 -21.61
C ASP A 232 30.28 -4.49 -22.41
N ILE A 233 30.71 -3.22 -22.45
CA ILE A 233 30.10 -2.16 -23.26
C ILE A 233 30.17 -2.55 -24.75
N GLN A 234 31.32 -3.03 -25.23
CA GLN A 234 31.48 -3.52 -26.62
C GLN A 234 30.48 -4.63 -26.99
N ARG A 235 30.23 -5.58 -26.09
CA ARG A 235 29.29 -6.70 -26.34
C ARG A 235 27.83 -6.26 -26.41
N ASN A 236 27.49 -5.19 -25.72
CA ASN A 236 26.13 -4.65 -25.65
C ASN A 236 25.87 -3.56 -26.72
N ALA A 237 26.92 -3.07 -27.38
CA ALA A 237 26.79 -2.16 -28.50
C ALA A 237 26.07 -2.81 -29.69
N THR A 238 24.98 -2.21 -30.16
CA THR A 238 24.19 -2.71 -31.30
C THR A 238 24.60 -2.12 -32.65
N ASP A 239 25.30 -0.99 -32.65
CA ASP A 239 25.74 -0.30 -33.86
C ASP A 239 27.17 -0.64 -34.28
N THR A 240 27.52 -0.27 -35.50
CA THR A 240 28.87 -0.44 -36.03
C THR A 240 29.81 0.62 -35.49
N TYR A 241 30.91 0.19 -34.88
CA TYR A 241 32.04 1.01 -34.44
C TYR A 241 33.37 0.34 -34.85
N ASP A 242 34.50 1.02 -34.66
CA ASP A 242 35.83 0.42 -34.92
C ASP A 242 36.28 -0.49 -33.77
N GLU A 243 35.69 -1.70 -33.71
CA GLU A 243 36.01 -2.74 -32.73
C GLU A 243 37.51 -3.04 -32.69
N ALA A 244 38.18 -3.04 -33.85
CA ALA A 244 39.60 -3.33 -33.97
C ALA A 244 40.52 -2.21 -33.43
N ALA A 245 40.02 -0.97 -33.33
CA ALA A 245 40.74 0.10 -32.65
C ALA A 245 40.64 -0.06 -31.12
N VAL A 246 39.43 -0.30 -30.60
CA VAL A 246 39.18 -0.50 -29.16
C VAL A 246 39.95 -1.73 -28.64
N ASP A 247 39.87 -2.85 -29.35
CA ASP A 247 40.57 -4.09 -28.95
C ASP A 247 42.08 -3.90 -28.89
N ARG A 248 42.65 -3.08 -29.79
CA ARG A 248 44.10 -2.79 -29.78
C ARG A 248 44.49 -2.04 -28.50
N HIS A 249 43.73 -1.02 -28.11
CA HIS A 249 43.99 -0.30 -26.88
C HIS A 249 43.86 -1.22 -25.64
N LEU A 250 42.90 -2.15 -25.65
CA LEU A 250 42.77 -3.13 -24.56
C LEU A 250 43.90 -4.17 -24.56
N GLU A 251 44.40 -4.58 -25.71
CA GLU A 251 45.58 -5.45 -25.84
C GLU A 251 46.86 -4.76 -25.35
N ASP A 252 47.03 -3.47 -25.70
CA ASP A 252 48.13 -2.63 -25.22
C ASP A 252 48.05 -2.49 -23.68
N ALA A 253 46.86 -2.23 -23.12
CA ALA A 253 46.65 -2.18 -21.68
C ALA A 253 47.01 -3.50 -20.97
N GLU A 254 46.63 -4.65 -21.54
CA GLU A 254 47.02 -5.95 -21.00
C GLU A 254 48.52 -6.22 -21.08
N ALA A 255 49.21 -5.69 -22.09
CA ALA A 255 50.67 -5.81 -22.22
C ALA A 255 51.38 -4.95 -21.17
N ASP A 256 51.02 -3.68 -21.08
CA ASP A 256 51.60 -2.72 -20.14
C ASP A 256 51.37 -3.15 -18.68
N ARG A 257 50.17 -3.66 -18.37
CA ARG A 257 49.87 -4.24 -17.05
C ARG A 257 50.79 -5.41 -16.71
N ARG A 258 51.03 -6.34 -17.65
CA ARG A 258 51.92 -7.50 -17.44
C ARG A 258 53.38 -7.08 -17.23
N ASP A 259 53.80 -5.97 -17.83
CA ASP A 259 55.14 -5.41 -17.68
C ASP A 259 55.26 -4.50 -16.44
N GLY A 260 54.17 -4.27 -15.70
CA GLY A 260 54.13 -3.44 -14.49
C GLY A 260 54.07 -1.93 -14.77
N GLU A 261 53.74 -1.54 -15.99
CA GLU A 261 53.61 -0.15 -16.45
C GLU A 261 52.16 0.35 -16.28
N TYR A 262 51.67 0.36 -15.03
CA TYR A 262 50.26 0.64 -14.73
C TYR A 262 49.73 1.97 -15.24
N GLY A 263 50.52 3.06 -15.22
CA GLY A 263 50.10 4.34 -15.80
C GLY A 263 49.80 4.24 -17.31
N HIS A 264 50.62 3.50 -18.06
CA HIS A 264 50.37 3.26 -19.49
C HIS A 264 49.17 2.32 -19.70
N ALA A 265 49.02 1.31 -18.85
CA ALA A 265 47.85 0.44 -18.90
C ALA A 265 46.54 1.21 -18.64
N VAL A 266 46.51 2.10 -17.65
CA VAL A 266 45.38 2.98 -17.35
C VAL A 266 45.08 3.90 -18.53
N ASP A 267 46.09 4.59 -19.08
CA ASP A 267 45.94 5.46 -20.24
C ASP A 267 45.32 4.70 -21.43
N ALA A 268 45.81 3.49 -21.71
CA ALA A 268 45.30 2.65 -22.80
C ALA A 268 43.84 2.23 -22.59
N VAL A 269 43.42 1.87 -21.37
CA VAL A 269 42.00 1.58 -21.08
C VAL A 269 41.13 2.83 -21.28
N LEU A 270 41.59 4.00 -20.84
CA LEU A 270 40.85 5.26 -21.00
C LEU A 270 40.74 5.66 -22.48
N GLU A 271 41.77 5.43 -23.29
CA GLU A 271 41.72 5.62 -24.76
C GLU A 271 40.72 4.67 -25.42
N ALA A 272 40.68 3.40 -24.99
CA ALA A 272 39.70 2.42 -25.46
C ALA A 272 38.26 2.88 -25.17
N ARG A 273 38.00 3.32 -23.93
CA ARG A 273 36.72 3.88 -23.48
C ARG A 273 36.33 5.12 -24.29
N ALA A 274 37.23 6.09 -24.43
CA ALA A 274 36.97 7.34 -25.14
C ALA A 274 36.66 7.12 -26.63
N THR A 275 37.35 6.17 -27.27
CA THR A 275 37.08 5.76 -28.65
C THR A 275 35.68 5.18 -28.78
N LEU A 276 35.32 4.27 -27.87
CA LEU A 276 34.00 3.64 -27.83
C LEU A 276 32.89 4.66 -27.59
N GLU A 277 33.05 5.56 -26.62
CA GLU A 277 32.11 6.62 -26.28
C GLU A 277 31.85 7.55 -27.47
N SER A 278 32.91 7.99 -28.15
CA SER A 278 32.82 8.88 -29.31
C SER A 278 32.04 8.26 -30.45
N GLU A 279 32.31 6.99 -30.78
CA GLU A 279 31.68 6.29 -31.91
C GLU A 279 30.22 5.92 -31.62
N LEU A 280 29.88 5.60 -30.35
CA LEU A 280 28.52 5.18 -29.96
C LEU A 280 27.58 6.32 -29.57
N SER A 281 28.10 7.49 -29.18
CA SER A 281 27.30 8.63 -28.67
C SER A 281 26.05 8.95 -29.51
N GLY A 282 26.22 9.11 -30.82
CA GLY A 282 25.11 9.51 -31.69
C GLY A 282 24.04 8.43 -31.87
N SER A 283 24.38 7.15 -31.73
CA SER A 283 23.39 6.07 -31.85
C SER A 283 22.74 5.75 -30.51
N PHE A 284 23.50 5.84 -29.41
CA PHE A 284 22.99 5.77 -28.05
C PHE A 284 21.90 6.80 -27.78
N ASP A 285 22.16 8.08 -28.07
CA ASP A 285 21.19 9.16 -27.85
C ASP A 285 19.88 8.89 -28.61
N LYS A 286 20.01 8.40 -29.84
CA LYS A 286 18.88 8.06 -30.69
C LYS A 286 18.10 6.86 -30.17
N ASP A 287 18.78 5.80 -29.73
CA ASP A 287 18.14 4.61 -29.18
C ASP A 287 17.42 4.93 -27.86
N ARG A 288 17.99 5.81 -27.04
CA ARG A 288 17.37 6.35 -25.82
C ARG A 288 16.11 7.15 -26.15
N GLU A 289 16.17 8.06 -27.12
CA GLU A 289 15.02 8.83 -27.60
C GLU A 289 13.92 7.95 -28.20
N ASP A 290 14.28 6.96 -29.04
CA ASP A 290 13.31 6.03 -29.64
C ASP A 290 12.66 5.13 -28.57
N LEU A 291 13.38 4.76 -27.50
CA LEU A 291 12.83 4.00 -26.36
C LEU A 291 11.94 4.85 -25.45
N ASP A 292 12.35 6.08 -25.15
CA ASP A 292 11.56 7.03 -24.36
C ASP A 292 10.22 7.34 -25.06
N ALA A 293 10.25 7.58 -26.38
CA ALA A 293 9.04 7.73 -27.18
C ALA A 293 8.12 6.49 -27.12
N PHE A 294 8.69 5.28 -27.15
CA PHE A 294 7.90 4.05 -27.04
C PHE A 294 7.27 3.88 -25.65
N VAL A 295 8.01 4.22 -24.59
CA VAL A 295 7.51 4.26 -23.22
C VAL A 295 6.30 5.20 -23.11
N ASP A 296 6.42 6.42 -23.65
CA ASP A 296 5.31 7.38 -23.68
C ASP A 296 4.09 6.83 -24.45
N THR A 297 4.30 6.23 -25.63
CA THR A 297 3.24 5.58 -26.39
C THR A 297 2.51 4.51 -25.57
N ILE A 298 3.24 3.68 -24.81
CA ILE A 298 2.64 2.65 -23.98
C ILE A 298 1.77 3.29 -22.88
N LEU A 299 2.30 4.28 -22.18
CA LEU A 299 1.62 4.95 -21.06
C LEU A 299 0.36 5.70 -21.51
N ASP A 300 0.34 6.23 -22.74
CA ASP A 300 -0.80 6.97 -23.31
C ASP A 300 -1.83 6.08 -24.05
N SER A 301 -1.57 4.78 -24.18
CA SER A 301 -2.36 3.85 -25.01
C SER A 301 -3.80 3.58 -24.56
N GLY A 302 -4.16 3.95 -23.33
CA GLY A 302 -5.47 3.66 -22.74
C GLY A 302 -5.71 2.17 -22.41
N ALA A 303 -4.69 1.31 -22.60
CA ALA A 303 -4.79 -0.12 -22.29
C ALA A 303 -4.80 -0.41 -20.77
N GLU A 304 -4.29 0.49 -19.94
CA GLU A 304 -4.19 0.34 -18.47
C GLU A 304 -5.53 0.00 -17.81
N GLN A 305 -6.65 0.46 -18.37
CA GLN A 305 -8.00 0.18 -17.82
C GLN A 305 -8.46 -1.28 -18.00
N TYR A 306 -7.75 -2.07 -18.81
CA TYR A 306 -8.12 -3.45 -19.17
C TYR A 306 -7.07 -4.49 -18.80
N VAL A 307 -5.87 -4.08 -18.39
CA VAL A 307 -4.75 -4.99 -18.07
C VAL A 307 -4.20 -4.72 -16.68
N ASP A 308 -3.31 -5.58 -16.20
CA ASP A 308 -2.72 -5.46 -14.87
C ASP A 308 -1.84 -4.20 -14.76
N ALA A 309 -2.06 -3.40 -13.71
CA ALA A 309 -1.34 -2.15 -13.48
C ALA A 309 0.19 -2.34 -13.29
N GLU A 310 0.61 -3.53 -12.85
CA GLU A 310 2.03 -3.87 -12.64
C GLU A 310 2.85 -3.74 -13.94
N LEU A 311 2.26 -4.01 -15.11
CA LEU A 311 2.92 -3.87 -16.41
C LEU A 311 3.25 -2.39 -16.70
N PHE A 312 2.33 -1.48 -16.36
CA PHE A 312 2.53 -0.04 -16.51
C PHE A 312 3.51 0.51 -15.47
N ASP A 313 3.51 -0.02 -14.26
CA ASP A 313 4.45 0.39 -13.21
C ASP A 313 5.90 0.04 -13.57
N GLN A 314 6.13 -1.10 -14.23
CA GLN A 314 7.44 -1.47 -14.78
C GLN A 314 7.90 -0.45 -15.83
N VAL A 315 7.03 -0.11 -16.78
CA VAL A 315 7.31 0.88 -17.83
C VAL A 315 7.60 2.27 -17.23
N ARG A 316 6.85 2.70 -16.21
CA ARG A 316 7.11 3.95 -15.47
C ARG A 316 8.42 3.94 -14.68
N SER A 317 8.88 2.78 -14.22
CA SER A 317 10.21 2.68 -13.59
C SER A 317 11.29 2.94 -14.60
N VAL A 318 11.20 2.29 -15.77
CA VAL A 318 12.12 2.51 -16.87
C VAL A 318 12.12 3.98 -17.30
N GLN A 319 10.96 4.63 -17.47
CA GLN A 319 10.88 6.05 -17.81
C GLN A 319 11.71 6.94 -16.87
N ARG A 320 11.62 6.71 -15.55
CA ARG A 320 12.36 7.47 -14.54
C ARG A 320 13.87 7.23 -14.58
N GLU A 321 14.28 6.07 -15.07
CA GLU A 321 15.69 5.65 -15.15
C GLU A 321 16.32 6.09 -16.48
N LEU A 322 15.56 6.21 -17.57
CA LEU A 322 16.05 6.66 -18.88
C LEU A 322 16.63 8.08 -18.87
N ASP A 323 16.08 8.99 -18.05
CA ASP A 323 16.61 10.35 -17.89
C ASP A 323 18.01 10.39 -17.26
N ALA A 324 18.40 9.34 -16.53
CA ALA A 324 19.71 9.23 -15.89
C ALA A 324 20.79 8.67 -16.82
N LEU A 325 20.42 8.13 -17.98
CA LEU A 325 21.36 7.56 -18.95
C LEU A 325 21.83 8.66 -19.90
N ASP A 326 22.95 9.29 -19.59
CA ASP A 326 23.50 10.43 -20.34
C ASP A 326 24.79 10.10 -21.11
N SER A 327 25.30 8.87 -20.98
CA SER A 327 26.53 8.42 -21.61
C SER A 327 26.33 7.23 -22.52
N ALA A 328 27.05 7.21 -23.65
CA ALA A 328 27.11 6.06 -24.56
C ALA A 328 27.62 4.77 -23.88
N LEU A 329 28.27 4.91 -22.73
CA LEU A 329 28.77 3.79 -21.93
C LEU A 329 27.64 3.06 -21.20
N ASP A 330 26.45 3.67 -21.08
CA ASP A 330 25.25 3.08 -20.49
C ASP A 330 24.48 2.17 -21.45
N VAL A 331 25.05 1.81 -22.61
CA VAL A 331 24.40 0.98 -23.63
C VAL A 331 23.93 -0.38 -23.08
N GLY A 332 24.59 -0.91 -22.05
CA GLY A 332 24.17 -2.11 -21.33
C GLY A 332 22.85 -1.90 -20.60
N SER A 333 22.75 -0.84 -19.80
CA SER A 333 21.52 -0.44 -19.08
C SER A 333 20.39 -0.13 -20.06
N LEU A 334 20.68 0.64 -21.12
CA LEU A 334 19.70 0.94 -22.16
C LEU A 334 19.17 -0.33 -22.84
N SER A 335 20.03 -1.31 -23.10
CA SER A 335 19.63 -2.62 -23.64
C SER A 335 18.74 -3.41 -22.69
N GLU A 336 19.02 -3.38 -21.39
CA GLU A 336 18.19 -4.02 -20.36
C GLU A 336 16.80 -3.35 -20.26
N HIS A 337 16.76 -2.02 -20.23
CA HIS A 337 15.51 -1.26 -20.25
C HIS A 337 14.70 -1.52 -21.52
N ARG A 338 15.34 -1.57 -22.69
CA ARG A 338 14.70 -1.94 -23.95
C ARG A 338 14.05 -3.32 -23.87
N GLN A 339 14.74 -4.31 -23.31
CA GLN A 339 14.20 -5.66 -23.15
C GLN A 339 13.02 -5.69 -22.16
N THR A 340 13.11 -4.90 -21.09
CA THR A 340 12.06 -4.76 -20.07
C THR A 340 10.80 -4.17 -20.69
N VAL A 341 10.90 -3.02 -21.35
CA VAL A 341 9.79 -2.35 -22.03
C VAL A 341 9.19 -3.23 -23.12
N ARG A 342 10.04 -3.90 -23.92
CA ARG A 342 9.57 -4.86 -24.94
C ARG A 342 8.74 -5.99 -24.34
N THR A 343 9.19 -6.55 -23.22
CA THR A 343 8.48 -7.65 -22.54
C THR A 343 7.13 -7.17 -22.03
N ALA A 344 7.10 -6.04 -21.31
CA ALA A 344 5.87 -5.43 -20.81
C ALA A 344 4.88 -5.09 -21.95
N ALA A 345 5.37 -4.53 -23.06
CA ALA A 345 4.57 -4.20 -24.24
C ALA A 345 3.89 -5.45 -24.84
N LEU A 346 4.62 -6.55 -24.97
CA LEU A 346 4.07 -7.82 -25.49
C LEU A 346 3.08 -8.46 -24.51
N ASP A 347 3.31 -8.34 -23.21
CA ASP A 347 2.41 -8.83 -22.18
C ASP A 347 1.10 -8.03 -22.14
N ILE A 348 1.14 -6.71 -22.37
CA ILE A 348 -0.04 -5.86 -22.53
C ILE A 348 -0.90 -6.35 -23.72
N VAL A 349 -0.29 -6.58 -24.88
CA VAL A 349 -0.98 -7.11 -26.07
C VAL A 349 -1.61 -8.46 -25.77
N SER A 350 -0.85 -9.36 -25.16
CA SER A 350 -1.32 -10.70 -24.78
C SER A 350 -2.47 -10.66 -23.76
N ALA A 351 -2.48 -9.68 -22.84
CA ALA A 351 -3.57 -9.47 -21.90
C ALA A 351 -4.83 -8.94 -22.59
N LEU A 352 -4.70 -7.95 -23.47
CA LEU A 352 -5.81 -7.41 -24.25
C LEU A 352 -6.43 -8.47 -25.17
N GLN A 353 -5.63 -9.27 -25.87
CA GLN A 353 -6.13 -10.39 -26.69
C GLN A 353 -6.96 -11.37 -25.85
N ARG A 354 -6.47 -11.75 -24.65
CA ARG A 354 -7.22 -12.62 -23.72
C ARG A 354 -8.54 -12.00 -23.26
N GLU A 355 -8.60 -10.68 -23.07
CA GLU A 355 -9.86 -9.98 -22.77
C GLU A 355 -10.84 -10.03 -23.94
N VAL A 356 -10.35 -9.75 -25.17
CA VAL A 356 -11.17 -9.87 -26.39
C VAL A 356 -11.72 -11.28 -26.52
N ASP A 357 -10.85 -12.29 -26.48
CA ASP A 357 -11.22 -13.70 -26.66
C ASP A 357 -12.27 -14.15 -25.64
N ARG A 358 -12.09 -13.80 -24.37
CA ARG A 358 -13.05 -14.15 -23.31
C ARG A 358 -14.45 -13.62 -23.59
N HIS A 359 -14.56 -12.38 -24.05
CA HIS A 359 -15.84 -11.77 -24.36
C HIS A 359 -16.41 -12.27 -25.70
N VAL A 360 -15.57 -12.53 -26.69
CA VAL A 360 -15.94 -13.14 -27.97
C VAL A 360 -16.51 -14.55 -27.77
N GLU A 361 -15.83 -15.40 -26.98
CA GLU A 361 -16.29 -16.74 -26.64
C GLU A 361 -17.64 -16.73 -25.95
N ARG A 362 -17.83 -15.80 -25.01
CA ARG A 362 -19.13 -15.62 -24.34
C ARG A 362 -20.23 -15.27 -25.34
N LEU A 363 -20.00 -14.27 -26.19
CA LEU A 363 -20.98 -13.85 -27.20
C LEU A 363 -21.27 -14.94 -28.22
N ALA A 364 -20.28 -15.79 -28.55
CA ALA A 364 -20.46 -16.91 -29.48
C ALA A 364 -21.28 -18.07 -28.87
N GLY A 365 -21.31 -18.19 -27.54
CA GLY A 365 -22.10 -19.20 -26.83
C GLY A 365 -23.60 -18.87 -26.72
N GLU A 366 -23.99 -17.64 -27.06
CA GLU A 366 -25.34 -17.10 -26.87
C GLU A 366 -26.13 -17.07 -28.18
N ASP A 367 -27.45 -17.28 -28.09
CA ASP A 367 -28.35 -17.21 -29.24
C ASP A 367 -28.71 -15.74 -29.55
N LEU A 368 -27.80 -15.07 -30.27
CA LEU A 368 -27.89 -13.66 -30.60
C LEU A 368 -28.57 -13.44 -31.96
N PRO A 369 -29.51 -12.48 -32.08
CA PRO A 369 -30.17 -12.19 -33.34
C PRO A 369 -29.19 -11.62 -34.38
N ALA A 370 -29.47 -11.90 -35.66
CA ALA A 370 -28.63 -11.48 -36.77
C ALA A 370 -28.41 -9.95 -36.78
N GLY A 371 -27.16 -9.53 -36.97
CA GLY A 371 -26.78 -8.11 -37.03
C GLY A 371 -26.70 -7.40 -35.67
N TYR A 372 -26.83 -8.09 -34.54
CA TYR A 372 -26.54 -7.52 -33.21
C TYR A 372 -25.05 -7.49 -32.89
N TYR A 373 -24.34 -8.56 -33.26
CA TYR A 373 -22.92 -8.75 -33.02
C TYR A 373 -22.21 -9.19 -34.30
N SER A 374 -21.01 -8.67 -34.50
CA SER A 374 -20.08 -9.12 -35.53
C SER A 374 -18.72 -9.30 -34.85
N ARG A 375 -18.11 -10.47 -35.05
CA ARG A 375 -16.82 -10.80 -34.46
C ARG A 375 -15.76 -9.79 -34.96
N PRO A 376 -15.02 -9.11 -34.07
CA PRO A 376 -13.94 -8.22 -34.47
C PRO A 376 -12.85 -8.99 -35.23
N ALA A 377 -12.31 -8.42 -36.31
CA ALA A 377 -11.25 -9.05 -37.10
C ALA A 377 -9.97 -9.28 -36.27
N VAL A 378 -9.66 -8.35 -35.36
CA VAL A 378 -8.50 -8.41 -34.46
C VAL A 378 -8.48 -9.66 -33.56
N ALA A 379 -9.63 -10.32 -33.36
CA ALA A 379 -9.76 -11.54 -32.56
C ALA A 379 -9.34 -12.82 -33.32
N ASP A 380 -9.02 -12.73 -34.60
CA ASP A 380 -8.59 -13.86 -35.43
C ASP A 380 -7.08 -13.82 -35.74
N GLU A 381 -6.37 -12.82 -35.22
CA GLU A 381 -4.97 -12.51 -35.51
C GLU A 381 -4.08 -12.72 -34.27
N ASP A 382 -2.87 -13.29 -34.49
CA ASP A 382 -1.86 -13.50 -33.45
C ASP A 382 -0.84 -12.35 -33.46
N HIS A 383 -1.24 -11.24 -32.86
CA HIS A 383 -0.43 -10.01 -32.77
C HIS A 383 0.87 -10.19 -31.97
N GLY A 384 0.89 -11.11 -31.00
CA GLY A 384 2.05 -11.34 -30.15
C GLY A 384 3.24 -11.90 -30.93
N ASP A 385 2.98 -12.83 -31.86
CA ASP A 385 4.00 -13.41 -32.75
C ASP A 385 4.54 -12.36 -33.74
N GLU A 386 3.68 -11.52 -34.30
CA GLU A 386 4.05 -10.47 -35.25
C GLU A 386 4.97 -9.42 -34.60
N LEU A 387 4.56 -8.87 -33.45
CA LEU A 387 5.35 -7.86 -32.73
C LEU A 387 6.69 -8.43 -32.23
N ARG A 388 6.74 -9.72 -31.86
CA ARG A 388 7.99 -10.39 -31.46
C ARG A 388 9.02 -10.45 -32.57
N ALA A 389 8.62 -10.44 -33.84
CA ALA A 389 9.53 -10.46 -34.98
C ALA A 389 10.18 -9.10 -35.28
N ILE A 390 9.63 -8.01 -34.75
CA ILE A 390 10.12 -6.65 -35.02
C ILE A 390 11.32 -6.34 -34.12
N GLY A 391 12.50 -6.15 -34.69
CA GLY A 391 13.73 -5.85 -33.92
C GLY A 391 13.81 -4.39 -33.44
N PRO A 392 13.83 -3.41 -34.36
CA PRO A 392 14.03 -2.00 -34.00
C PRO A 392 12.88 -1.42 -33.15
N VAL A 393 13.21 -0.68 -32.09
CA VAL A 393 12.23 -0.13 -31.14
C VAL A 393 11.24 0.80 -31.83
N ARG A 394 11.70 1.68 -32.71
CA ARG A 394 10.85 2.60 -33.48
C ARG A 394 9.88 1.91 -34.46
N GLU A 395 10.23 0.74 -34.95
CA GLU A 395 9.32 -0.07 -35.76
C GLU A 395 8.29 -0.77 -34.87
N LEU A 396 8.75 -1.29 -33.74
CA LEU A 396 7.89 -1.93 -32.75
C LEU A 396 6.86 -0.95 -32.18
N ASP A 397 7.27 0.26 -31.80
CA ASP A 397 6.42 1.33 -31.28
C ASP A 397 5.22 1.60 -32.18
N ARG A 398 5.47 1.83 -33.48
CA ARG A 398 4.42 2.13 -34.45
C ARG A 398 3.45 0.97 -34.65
N GLU A 399 3.95 -0.25 -34.75
CA GLU A 399 3.09 -1.42 -34.94
C GLU A 399 2.29 -1.73 -33.67
N TRP A 400 2.96 -1.69 -32.52
CA TRP A 400 2.36 -1.90 -31.22
C TRP A 400 1.23 -0.91 -30.95
N ALA A 401 1.43 0.39 -31.26
CA ALA A 401 0.41 1.42 -31.08
C ALA A 401 -0.85 1.13 -31.91
N SER A 402 -0.68 0.67 -33.15
CA SER A 402 -1.80 0.32 -34.03
C SER A 402 -2.57 -0.88 -33.48
N VAL A 403 -1.85 -1.96 -33.16
CA VAL A 403 -2.43 -3.20 -32.60
C VAL A 403 -3.18 -2.92 -31.30
N VAL A 404 -2.58 -2.16 -30.38
CA VAL A 404 -3.20 -1.88 -29.08
C VAL A 404 -4.41 -0.99 -29.21
N ALA A 405 -4.40 0.00 -30.11
CA ALA A 405 -5.60 0.81 -30.37
C ALA A 405 -6.76 -0.06 -30.88
N ASP A 406 -6.50 -0.97 -31.82
CA ASP A 406 -7.52 -1.89 -32.35
C ASP A 406 -8.03 -2.87 -31.28
N LEU A 407 -7.13 -3.40 -30.44
CA LEU A 407 -7.49 -4.29 -29.33
C LEU A 407 -8.29 -3.56 -28.25
N VAL A 408 -7.90 -2.35 -27.87
CA VAL A 408 -8.61 -1.53 -26.87
C VAL A 408 -10.04 -1.21 -27.32
N ASP A 409 -10.22 -0.79 -28.57
CA ASP A 409 -11.55 -0.55 -29.14
C ASP A 409 -12.39 -1.83 -29.20
N ALA A 410 -11.76 -2.94 -29.60
CA ALA A 410 -12.41 -4.25 -29.62
C ALA A 410 -12.86 -4.68 -28.22
N VAL A 411 -11.98 -4.63 -27.20
CA VAL A 411 -12.31 -4.95 -25.81
C VAL A 411 -13.48 -4.09 -25.34
N GLY A 412 -13.44 -2.78 -25.54
CA GLY A 412 -14.53 -1.88 -25.16
C GLY A 412 -15.87 -2.27 -25.78
N THR A 413 -15.86 -2.61 -27.07
CA THR A 413 -17.05 -3.02 -27.83
C THR A 413 -17.58 -4.38 -27.39
N VAL A 414 -16.72 -5.41 -27.32
CA VAL A 414 -17.15 -6.78 -26.98
C VAL A 414 -17.54 -6.89 -25.52
N LYS A 415 -16.83 -6.21 -24.60
CA LYS A 415 -17.17 -6.16 -23.18
C LYS A 415 -18.56 -5.58 -22.97
N THR A 416 -18.86 -4.44 -23.60
CA THR A 416 -20.17 -3.79 -23.50
C THR A 416 -21.28 -4.73 -23.97
N LYS A 417 -21.12 -5.37 -25.15
CA LYS A 417 -22.12 -6.32 -25.66
C LYS A 417 -22.24 -7.57 -24.78
N ALA A 418 -21.14 -8.10 -24.28
CA ALA A 418 -21.13 -9.27 -23.42
C ALA A 418 -21.84 -9.00 -22.09
N THR A 419 -21.62 -7.82 -21.48
CA THR A 419 -22.34 -7.39 -20.27
C THR A 419 -23.83 -7.22 -20.53
N VAL A 420 -24.22 -6.66 -21.68
CA VAL A 420 -25.65 -6.52 -22.05
C VAL A 420 -26.31 -7.88 -22.17
N VAL A 421 -25.66 -8.85 -22.82
CA VAL A 421 -26.20 -10.20 -22.99
C VAL A 421 -26.32 -10.94 -21.66
N GLU A 422 -25.31 -10.81 -20.79
CA GLU A 422 -25.31 -11.41 -19.45
C GLU A 422 -26.45 -10.89 -18.56
N ALA A 423 -26.70 -9.58 -18.59
CA ALA A 423 -27.78 -8.95 -17.81
C ALA A 423 -29.13 -8.93 -18.55
N TYR A 424 -29.22 -9.43 -19.79
CA TYR A 424 -30.39 -9.23 -20.63
C TYR A 424 -31.64 -9.89 -20.05
N GLY A 425 -31.52 -11.07 -19.42
CA GLY A 425 -32.66 -11.78 -18.84
C GLY A 425 -33.43 -10.88 -17.87
N ASP A 426 -32.74 -10.31 -16.90
CA ASP A 426 -33.31 -9.47 -15.85
C ASP A 426 -33.88 -8.15 -16.40
N VAL A 427 -33.16 -7.51 -17.33
CA VAL A 427 -33.57 -6.21 -17.89
C VAL A 427 -34.71 -6.36 -18.89
N SER A 428 -34.78 -7.47 -19.63
CA SER A 428 -35.82 -7.69 -20.63
C SER A 428 -37.22 -7.78 -20.01
N GLU A 429 -37.32 -8.26 -18.78
CA GLU A 429 -38.57 -8.31 -18.04
C GLU A 429 -39.03 -6.90 -17.65
N THR A 430 -38.13 -6.05 -17.15
CA THR A 430 -38.42 -4.63 -16.86
C THR A 430 -38.83 -3.88 -18.12
N ILE A 431 -38.11 -4.08 -19.24
CA ILE A 431 -38.47 -3.48 -20.53
C ILE A 431 -39.90 -3.87 -20.93
N GLU A 432 -40.25 -5.15 -20.83
CA GLU A 432 -41.58 -5.62 -21.19
C GLU A 432 -42.67 -5.06 -20.26
N GLN A 433 -42.42 -4.97 -18.95
CA GLN A 433 -43.35 -4.37 -17.99
C GLN A 433 -43.59 -2.89 -18.28
N GLU A 434 -42.53 -2.11 -18.51
CA GLU A 434 -42.65 -0.68 -18.85
C GLU A 434 -43.34 -0.46 -20.19
N LEU A 435 -43.06 -1.29 -21.20
CA LEU A 435 -43.77 -1.24 -22.48
C LEU A 435 -45.26 -1.56 -22.34
N ARG A 436 -45.64 -2.50 -21.47
CA ARG A 436 -47.06 -2.81 -21.20
C ARG A 436 -47.77 -1.69 -20.45
N ARG A 437 -47.09 -1.09 -19.48
CA ARG A 437 -47.63 -0.03 -18.61
C ARG A 437 -47.78 1.31 -19.34
N ASN A 438 -46.73 1.73 -20.05
CA ASN A 438 -46.61 3.09 -20.57
C ASN A 438 -46.65 3.16 -22.10
N GLY A 439 -46.59 2.02 -22.81
CA GLY A 439 -46.48 1.97 -24.27
C GLY A 439 -45.10 2.41 -24.79
N SER A 440 -44.21 2.86 -23.91
CA SER A 440 -42.84 3.24 -24.24
C SER A 440 -41.91 3.05 -23.04
N VAL A 441 -40.63 2.81 -23.32
CA VAL A 441 -39.58 2.77 -22.30
C VAL A 441 -38.36 3.54 -22.79
N THR A 442 -37.77 4.35 -21.92
CA THR A 442 -36.60 5.20 -22.17
C THR A 442 -35.43 4.77 -21.31
N ALA A 443 -34.25 5.34 -21.55
CA ALA A 443 -33.05 5.02 -20.78
C ALA A 443 -33.17 5.30 -19.26
N ASP A 444 -33.96 6.29 -18.87
CA ASP A 444 -34.15 6.67 -17.46
C ASP A 444 -35.01 5.67 -16.67
N ASP A 445 -35.80 4.86 -17.38
CA ASP A 445 -36.69 3.86 -16.81
C ASP A 445 -35.95 2.56 -16.46
N LEU A 446 -34.71 2.39 -16.93
CA LEU A 446 -33.91 1.20 -16.68
C LEU A 446 -32.74 1.49 -15.71
N PRO A 447 -32.53 0.65 -14.67
CA PRO A 447 -31.43 0.82 -13.72
C PRO A 447 -30.09 0.31 -14.28
N VAL A 448 -29.80 0.57 -15.56
CA VAL A 448 -28.60 0.07 -16.25
C VAL A 448 -27.91 1.14 -17.06
N ARG A 449 -26.60 0.95 -17.27
CA ARG A 449 -25.82 1.77 -18.20
C ARG A 449 -25.98 1.21 -19.62
N ASN A 450 -25.87 2.07 -20.63
CA ASN A 450 -26.00 1.69 -22.04
C ASN A 450 -27.37 1.09 -22.41
N ALA A 451 -28.47 1.62 -21.88
CA ALA A 451 -29.84 1.18 -22.16
C ALA A 451 -30.13 0.97 -23.66
N GLY A 452 -29.58 1.82 -24.54
CA GLY A 452 -29.71 1.66 -25.99
C GLY A 452 -29.21 0.31 -26.56
N GLN A 453 -28.22 -0.34 -25.95
CA GLN A 453 -27.81 -1.68 -26.37
C GLN A 453 -28.84 -2.76 -25.97
N PHE A 454 -29.46 -2.62 -24.79
CA PHE A 454 -30.56 -3.49 -24.36
C PHE A 454 -31.77 -3.32 -25.26
N PHE A 455 -32.15 -2.07 -25.57
CA PHE A 455 -33.24 -1.76 -26.50
C PHE A 455 -32.98 -2.32 -27.91
N GLY A 456 -31.77 -2.13 -28.44
CA GLY A 456 -31.39 -2.69 -29.73
C GLY A 456 -31.41 -4.22 -29.76
N LEU A 457 -31.11 -4.90 -28.64
CA LEU A 457 -31.24 -6.36 -28.55
C LEU A 457 -32.72 -6.79 -28.46
N TYR A 458 -33.51 -6.08 -27.66
CA TYR A 458 -34.94 -6.32 -27.47
C TYR A 458 -35.73 -6.16 -28.78
N PHE A 459 -35.53 -5.07 -29.50
CA PHE A 459 -36.12 -4.80 -30.82
C PHE A 459 -35.84 -5.90 -31.84
N ARG A 460 -34.62 -6.46 -31.84
CA ARG A 460 -34.27 -7.55 -32.78
C ARG A 460 -34.92 -8.89 -32.41
N ARG A 461 -35.25 -9.10 -31.13
CA ARG A 461 -35.95 -10.30 -30.65
C ARG A 461 -37.47 -10.17 -30.77
N ASN A 462 -38.01 -8.95 -30.76
CA ASN A 462 -39.44 -8.65 -30.73
C ASN A 462 -39.82 -7.73 -31.92
N PRO A 463 -40.43 -8.27 -33.00
CA PRO A 463 -40.72 -7.50 -34.21
C PRO A 463 -41.89 -6.52 -34.09
N ASP A 464 -42.61 -6.55 -32.97
CA ASP A 464 -43.80 -5.75 -32.64
C ASP A 464 -43.48 -4.40 -31.97
N VAL A 465 -42.20 -4.15 -31.64
CA VAL A 465 -41.76 -2.88 -31.04
C VAL A 465 -40.96 -2.04 -32.05
N GLU A 466 -41.03 -0.73 -31.92
CA GLU A 466 -40.22 0.22 -32.67
C GLU A 466 -39.06 0.74 -31.79
N PHE A 467 -37.88 0.94 -32.38
CA PHE A 467 -36.69 1.43 -31.67
C PHE A 467 -36.17 2.71 -32.30
N ASP A 468 -36.03 3.77 -31.49
CA ASP A 468 -35.33 5.00 -31.86
C ASP A 468 -33.88 4.94 -31.32
N PRO A 469 -32.86 4.89 -32.22
CA PRO A 469 -31.46 4.86 -31.81
C PRO A 469 -30.87 6.24 -31.48
N ASP A 470 -31.48 7.34 -31.95
CA ASP A 470 -30.97 8.70 -31.73
C ASP A 470 -31.38 9.21 -30.34
N GLU A 471 -32.59 8.86 -29.90
CA GLU A 471 -33.07 8.99 -28.53
C GLU A 471 -33.41 7.58 -28.02
N PRO A 472 -32.51 6.90 -27.28
CA PRO A 472 -32.66 5.49 -26.93
C PRO A 472 -33.99 5.18 -26.24
N ALA A 473 -34.97 4.73 -27.01
CA ALA A 473 -36.32 4.43 -26.55
C ALA A 473 -36.96 3.32 -27.39
N LEU A 474 -37.81 2.51 -26.74
CA LEU A 474 -38.68 1.56 -27.41
C LEU A 474 -40.13 2.02 -27.31
N HIS A 475 -40.91 1.75 -28.36
CA HIS A 475 -42.34 2.04 -28.42
C HIS A 475 -43.14 0.81 -28.83
N ARG A 476 -44.30 0.62 -28.19
CA ARG A 476 -45.33 -0.35 -28.54
C ARG A 476 -46.66 0.38 -28.69
N GLY A 477 -47.37 0.11 -29.79
CA GLY A 477 -48.44 0.96 -30.31
C GLY A 477 -49.67 1.19 -29.40
N ASP A 478 -49.99 0.26 -28.49
CA ASP A 478 -51.14 0.39 -27.58
C ASP A 478 -50.76 -0.10 -26.17
N VAL A 479 -51.22 0.60 -25.13
CA VAL A 479 -51.12 0.20 -23.71
C VAL A 479 -52.13 -0.91 -23.44
N GLU A 480 -51.72 -1.96 -22.74
CA GLU A 480 -52.65 -3.03 -22.36
C GLU A 480 -53.64 -2.51 -21.31
N THR A 481 -54.93 -2.66 -21.58
CA THR A 481 -56.02 -2.21 -20.72
C THR A 481 -56.98 -3.35 -20.41
N TYR A 482 -57.57 -3.32 -19.22
CA TYR A 482 -58.40 -4.39 -18.67
C TYR A 482 -59.67 -3.85 -18.00
N THR A 483 -60.62 -4.74 -17.71
CA THR A 483 -61.82 -4.43 -16.93
C THR A 483 -61.67 -4.89 -15.49
N VAL A 484 -61.94 -4.01 -14.53
CA VAL A 484 -61.91 -4.33 -13.09
C VAL A 484 -63.31 -4.18 -12.50
N ASP A 485 -63.88 -5.30 -12.05
CA ASP A 485 -65.16 -5.35 -11.36
C ASP A 485 -64.94 -5.43 -9.84
N VAL A 486 -65.47 -4.46 -9.09
CA VAL A 486 -65.39 -4.41 -7.63
C VAL A 486 -66.78 -4.66 -7.04
N THR A 487 -66.96 -5.83 -6.44
CA THR A 487 -68.17 -6.20 -5.70
C THR A 487 -68.05 -5.73 -4.26
N VAL A 488 -69.02 -4.93 -3.83
CA VAL A 488 -69.17 -4.38 -2.48
C VAL A 488 -70.35 -5.06 -1.79
N SER A 489 -70.11 -5.65 -0.62
CA SER A 489 -71.10 -6.38 0.19
C SER A 489 -71.22 -5.76 1.58
N TYR A 490 -72.45 -5.69 2.09
CA TYR A 490 -72.76 -5.42 3.49
C TYR A 490 -73.13 -6.73 4.20
N ASP A 491 -72.94 -6.78 5.52
CA ASP A 491 -73.31 -7.91 6.37
C ASP A 491 -74.82 -8.15 6.45
N GLU A 492 -75.62 -7.08 6.51
CA GLU A 492 -77.08 -7.13 6.61
C GLU A 492 -77.78 -6.27 5.56
N GLY A 493 -78.95 -6.76 5.12
CA GLY A 493 -79.78 -6.09 4.11
C GLY A 493 -80.56 -4.91 4.70
N SER A 494 -80.65 -3.81 3.95
CA SER A 494 -81.37 -2.60 4.36
C SER A 494 -82.68 -2.39 3.60
N GLU A 495 -83.68 -1.77 4.24
CA GLU A 495 -84.97 -1.43 3.60
C GLU A 495 -84.80 -0.33 2.53
N ALA A 496 -83.91 0.63 2.77
CA ALA A 496 -83.50 1.65 1.80
C ALA A 496 -82.23 1.21 1.08
N LYS A 497 -81.94 1.80 -0.09
CA LYS A 497 -80.66 1.57 -0.77
C LYS A 497 -79.56 2.40 -0.13
N ARG A 498 -78.43 1.76 0.16
CA ARG A 498 -77.16 2.39 0.60
C ARG A 498 -76.33 2.82 -0.61
N ARG A 499 -75.42 3.78 -0.42
CA ARG A 499 -74.56 4.35 -1.48
C ARG A 499 -73.08 4.20 -1.13
N ALA A 500 -72.44 3.14 -1.60
CA ALA A 500 -70.99 3.00 -1.48
C ALA A 500 -70.28 3.72 -2.64
N THR A 501 -69.16 4.39 -2.36
CA THR A 501 -68.26 4.93 -3.40
C THR A 501 -67.04 4.02 -3.50
N VAL A 502 -66.74 3.54 -4.70
CA VAL A 502 -65.52 2.79 -5.02
C VAL A 502 -64.60 3.69 -5.82
N MET A 503 -63.35 3.80 -5.40
CA MET A 503 -62.30 4.53 -6.11
C MET A 503 -61.13 3.60 -6.39
N LEU A 504 -60.54 3.74 -7.57
CA LEU A 504 -59.34 3.01 -8.00
C LEU A 504 -58.35 4.04 -8.56
N ASP A 505 -57.26 4.27 -7.84
CA ASP A 505 -56.28 5.34 -8.14
C ASP A 505 -54.87 4.76 -8.31
N GLY A 506 -54.17 5.11 -9.39
CA GLY A 506 -52.83 4.61 -9.66
C GLY A 506 -52.23 5.11 -10.97
N GLY A 507 -50.99 5.59 -10.93
CA GLY A 507 -50.30 6.14 -12.10
C GLY A 507 -51.00 7.39 -12.65
N GLU A 508 -51.44 7.33 -13.91
CA GLU A 508 -52.23 8.39 -14.57
C GLU A 508 -53.75 8.10 -14.61
N TYR A 509 -54.18 6.96 -14.05
CA TYR A 509 -55.59 6.54 -14.06
C TYR A 509 -56.24 6.80 -12.69
N ASP A 510 -57.35 7.53 -12.70
CA ASP A 510 -58.20 7.83 -11.54
C ASP A 510 -59.66 7.48 -11.91
N GLY A 511 -60.16 6.41 -11.31
CA GLY A 511 -61.52 5.91 -11.48
C GLY A 511 -62.35 6.12 -10.22
N ARG A 512 -63.58 6.61 -10.37
CA ARG A 512 -64.56 6.71 -9.29
C ARG A 512 -65.95 6.26 -9.72
N GLU A 513 -66.49 5.29 -9.01
CA GLU A 513 -67.84 4.76 -9.22
C GLU A 513 -68.68 4.79 -7.94
N VAL A 514 -69.99 4.89 -8.09
CA VAL A 514 -70.94 4.88 -6.96
C VAL A 514 -71.92 3.73 -7.12
N VAL A 515 -71.96 2.86 -6.13
CA VAL A 515 -72.79 1.65 -6.09
C VAL A 515 -74.00 1.88 -5.19
N GLU A 516 -75.20 1.71 -5.74
CA GLU A 516 -76.46 1.73 -4.99
C GLU A 516 -76.97 0.31 -4.73
N THR A 517 -76.98 -0.15 -3.47
CA THR A 517 -77.40 -1.51 -3.13
C THR A 517 -78.12 -1.63 -1.79
N HIS A 518 -78.96 -2.66 -1.65
CA HIS A 518 -79.54 -3.09 -0.37
C HIS A 518 -78.59 -4.01 0.42
N LEU A 519 -77.67 -4.71 -0.26
CA LEU A 519 -76.80 -5.73 0.33
C LEU A 519 -75.50 -5.93 -0.48
N VAL A 520 -75.60 -6.21 -1.78
CA VAL A 520 -74.44 -6.45 -2.67
C VAL A 520 -74.58 -5.62 -3.95
N GLY A 521 -73.52 -4.93 -4.37
CA GLY A 521 -73.48 -4.24 -5.66
C GLY A 521 -72.09 -4.24 -6.28
N THR A 522 -72.00 -3.96 -7.57
CA THR A 522 -70.74 -4.04 -8.32
C THR A 522 -70.46 -2.71 -9.01
N ALA A 523 -69.23 -2.21 -8.87
CA ALA A 523 -68.67 -1.12 -9.66
C ALA A 523 -67.77 -1.70 -10.76
N THR A 524 -67.88 -1.20 -11.98
CA THR A 524 -67.08 -1.66 -13.12
C THR A 524 -66.20 -0.51 -13.61
N PHE A 525 -64.89 -0.74 -13.66
CA PHE A 525 -63.91 0.16 -14.25
C PHE A 525 -63.45 -0.44 -15.58
N ALA A 526 -63.66 0.28 -16.67
CA ALA A 526 -63.21 -0.13 -18.00
C ALA A 526 -61.90 0.56 -18.37
N ASP A 527 -61.16 -0.04 -19.30
CA ASP A 527 -59.92 0.50 -19.87
C ASP A 527 -58.85 0.82 -18.80
N VAL A 528 -58.77 0.03 -17.74
CA VAL A 528 -57.79 0.18 -16.65
C VAL A 528 -56.42 -0.31 -17.14
N PRO A 529 -55.38 0.54 -17.20
CA PRO A 529 -54.05 0.11 -17.65
C PRO A 529 -53.45 -0.99 -16.76
N PHE A 530 -52.53 -1.79 -17.30
CA PHE A 530 -51.69 -2.67 -16.49
C PHE A 530 -50.95 -1.90 -15.39
N GLY A 531 -51.03 -2.33 -14.13
CA GLY A 531 -50.29 -1.67 -13.04
C GLY A 531 -50.81 -1.94 -11.62
N GLU A 532 -50.19 -1.26 -10.65
CA GLU A 532 -50.62 -1.24 -9.25
C GLU A 532 -51.52 -0.03 -8.96
N TYR A 533 -52.59 -0.25 -8.20
CA TYR A 533 -53.63 0.72 -7.88
C TYR A 533 -54.05 0.64 -6.41
N ASP A 534 -54.44 1.76 -5.83
CA ASP A 534 -55.09 1.83 -4.52
C ASP A 534 -56.61 1.76 -4.69
N LEU A 535 -57.19 0.67 -4.20
CA LEU A 535 -58.63 0.47 -4.13
C LEU A 535 -59.15 1.02 -2.80
N VAL A 536 -60.09 1.96 -2.91
CA VAL A 536 -60.78 2.56 -1.77
C VAL A 536 -62.28 2.31 -1.89
N VAL A 537 -62.90 1.75 -0.86
CA VAL A 537 -64.36 1.62 -0.76
C VAL A 537 -64.86 2.38 0.45
N ALA A 538 -65.62 3.46 0.21
CA ALA A 538 -66.32 4.22 1.23
C ALA A 538 -67.79 3.77 1.29
N PRO A 539 -68.29 3.30 2.45
CA PRO A 539 -69.64 2.72 2.56
C PRO A 539 -70.77 3.75 2.38
N GLY A 540 -70.53 5.02 2.73
CA GLY A 540 -71.53 6.08 2.64
C GLY A 540 -72.62 6.06 3.72
N GLU A 541 -72.59 5.06 4.61
CA GLU A 541 -73.30 5.00 5.89
C GLU A 541 -72.27 5.06 7.02
N ASP A 542 -72.54 5.82 8.08
CA ASP A 542 -71.60 6.03 9.18
C ASP A 542 -71.40 4.77 10.04
N ASP A 543 -72.31 3.80 9.96
CA ASP A 543 -72.26 2.55 10.73
C ASP A 543 -71.28 1.50 10.16
N TYR A 544 -70.59 1.80 9.05
CA TYR A 544 -69.67 0.88 8.38
C TYR A 544 -68.28 1.51 8.19
N GLY A 545 -67.24 0.68 8.24
CA GLY A 545 -65.85 1.10 8.03
C GLY A 545 -65.49 1.33 6.57
N ARG A 546 -64.56 2.25 6.30
CA ARG A 546 -63.90 2.40 4.99
C ARG A 546 -62.87 1.29 4.80
N VAL A 547 -62.77 0.76 3.58
CA VAL A 547 -61.74 -0.24 3.21
C VAL A 547 -60.75 0.38 2.23
N GLU A 548 -59.46 0.23 2.50
CA GLU A 548 -58.37 0.65 1.63
C GLU A 548 -57.38 -0.52 1.43
N ARG A 549 -57.02 -0.82 0.18
CA ARG A 549 -55.99 -1.83 -0.14
C ARG A 549 -55.35 -1.59 -1.50
N SER A 550 -54.08 -1.96 -1.66
CA SER A 550 -53.41 -1.96 -2.96
C SER A 550 -53.75 -3.23 -3.75
N VAL A 551 -53.96 -3.09 -5.06
CA VAL A 551 -54.34 -4.16 -6.00
C VAL A 551 -53.50 -4.07 -7.27
N THR A 552 -53.14 -5.22 -7.84
CA THR A 552 -52.38 -5.31 -9.11
C THR A 552 -53.32 -5.77 -10.22
N VAL A 553 -53.38 -5.00 -11.32
CA VAL A 553 -54.18 -5.30 -12.51
C VAL A 553 -53.26 -5.85 -13.59
N GLU A 554 -53.29 -7.17 -13.77
CA GLU A 554 -52.53 -7.90 -14.80
C GLU A 554 -53.43 -8.49 -15.89
N GLY A 555 -54.73 -8.24 -15.78
CA GLY A 555 -55.81 -8.87 -16.55
C GLY A 555 -57.18 -8.40 -16.06
N ASP A 556 -58.24 -8.84 -16.74
CA ASP A 556 -59.61 -8.63 -16.23
C ASP A 556 -59.74 -9.23 -14.82
N SER A 557 -60.25 -8.44 -13.89
CA SER A 557 -60.15 -8.74 -12.45
C SER A 557 -61.49 -8.55 -11.72
N ASP A 558 -61.87 -9.56 -10.93
CA ASP A 558 -63.03 -9.51 -10.03
C ASP A 558 -62.56 -9.38 -8.57
N LEU A 559 -62.83 -8.23 -7.95
CA LEU A 559 -62.44 -7.89 -6.60
C LEU A 559 -63.67 -7.90 -5.69
N SER A 560 -63.57 -8.48 -4.50
CA SER A 560 -64.64 -8.44 -3.48
C SER A 560 -64.19 -7.64 -2.26
N VAL A 561 -65.10 -6.82 -1.73
CA VAL A 561 -64.91 -5.99 -0.54
C VAL A 561 -66.15 -6.12 0.34
N ASP A 562 -65.97 -6.76 1.49
CA ASP A 562 -66.98 -6.86 2.54
C ASP A 562 -66.84 -5.66 3.49
N LEU A 563 -67.93 -4.92 3.67
CA LEU A 563 -68.04 -3.80 4.59
C LEU A 563 -68.55 -4.30 5.93
N GLU A 564 -67.71 -4.18 6.95
CA GLU A 564 -68.04 -4.59 8.31
C GLU A 564 -68.62 -3.41 9.12
N PRO A 565 -69.60 -3.66 10.00
CA PRO A 565 -70.14 -2.62 10.87
C PRO A 565 -69.10 -2.18 11.89
N VAL A 566 -69.07 -0.89 12.19
CA VAL A 566 -68.17 -0.29 13.18
C VAL A 566 -68.94 0.11 14.43
N THR A 567 -68.31 -0.07 15.59
CA THR A 567 -68.90 0.31 16.88
C THR A 567 -69.06 1.83 16.99
N LEU A 568 -69.98 2.31 17.84
CA LEU A 568 -70.17 3.75 18.06
C LEU A 568 -68.87 4.45 18.54
N VAL A 569 -68.01 3.74 19.27
CA VAL A 569 -66.68 4.23 19.66
C VAL A 569 -65.82 4.44 18.41
N GLU A 570 -65.74 3.45 17.53
CA GLU A 570 -64.99 3.55 16.27
C GLU A 570 -65.55 4.63 15.33
N GLN A 571 -66.88 4.82 15.28
CA GLN A 571 -67.51 5.90 14.52
C GLN A 571 -67.12 7.30 15.04
N LEU A 572 -67.09 7.48 16.36
CA LEU A 572 -66.81 8.78 16.99
C LEU A 572 -65.33 9.14 16.96
N VAL A 573 -64.47 8.13 16.96
CA VAL A 573 -63.03 8.28 17.11
C VAL A 573 -62.31 8.20 15.76
N GLY A 574 -62.71 7.26 14.91
CA GLY A 574 -62.16 7.05 13.56
C GLY A 574 -60.63 6.98 13.53
N ASP A 575 -60.03 7.59 12.49
CA ASP A 575 -58.57 7.67 12.31
C ASP A 575 -57.86 8.51 13.39
N ARG A 576 -58.62 9.23 14.23
CA ARG A 576 -58.08 10.06 15.33
C ARG A 576 -57.94 9.30 16.64
N ARG A 577 -58.04 7.95 16.62
CA ARG A 577 -57.96 7.13 17.83
C ARG A 577 -56.70 7.35 18.64
N ASP A 578 -55.55 7.42 18.00
CA ASP A 578 -54.28 7.63 18.69
C ASP A 578 -54.15 9.05 19.29
N GLU A 579 -54.70 10.06 18.61
CA GLU A 579 -54.74 11.45 19.12
C GLU A 579 -55.67 11.57 20.33
N ILE A 580 -56.88 11.02 20.21
CA ILE A 580 -57.89 11.01 21.28
C ILE A 580 -57.38 10.19 22.48
N ALA A 581 -56.74 9.06 22.22
CA ALA A 581 -56.10 8.19 23.20
C ALA A 581 -55.10 8.91 24.12
N GLU A 582 -54.32 9.83 23.55
CA GLU A 582 -53.37 10.65 24.29
C GLU A 582 -54.11 11.62 25.24
N HIS A 583 -55.15 12.27 24.74
CA HIS A 583 -55.97 13.19 25.52
C HIS A 583 -56.76 12.48 26.63
N VAL A 584 -57.20 11.23 26.41
CA VAL A 584 -57.82 10.41 27.47
C VAL A 584 -56.85 10.19 28.63
N THR A 585 -55.55 10.11 28.38
CA THR A 585 -54.54 9.96 29.44
C THR A 585 -54.41 11.25 30.28
N GLU A 586 -54.47 12.41 29.63
CA GLU A 586 -54.39 13.72 30.29
C GLU A 586 -55.66 14.06 31.08
N PHE A 587 -56.83 13.88 30.47
CA PHE A 587 -58.12 14.28 31.04
C PHE A 587 -58.80 13.16 31.84
N GLY A 588 -58.38 11.90 31.68
CA GLY A 588 -58.97 10.72 32.30
C GLY A 588 -59.19 10.82 33.82
N PRO A 589 -58.23 11.33 34.63
CA PRO A 589 -58.46 11.52 36.06
C PRO A 589 -59.61 12.49 36.36
N ARG A 590 -59.75 13.58 35.58
CA ARG A 590 -60.83 14.55 35.76
C ARG A 590 -62.17 14.02 35.27
N LEU A 591 -62.16 13.22 34.19
CA LEU A 591 -63.36 12.52 33.71
C LEU A 591 -63.84 11.52 34.76
N ARG A 592 -62.92 10.74 35.36
CA ARG A 592 -63.22 9.83 36.46
C ARG A 592 -63.77 10.56 37.68
N ASP A 593 -63.09 11.60 38.17
CA ASP A 593 -63.56 12.38 39.33
C ASP A 593 -64.98 12.91 39.12
N ARG A 594 -65.28 13.36 37.88
CA ARG A 594 -66.61 13.87 37.53
C ARG A 594 -67.65 12.78 37.36
N PHE A 595 -67.28 11.65 36.77
CA PHE A 595 -68.15 10.47 36.65
C PHE A 595 -68.50 9.92 38.04
N ASP A 596 -67.54 9.88 38.97
CA ASP A 596 -67.74 9.46 40.36
C ASP A 596 -68.67 10.42 41.13
N GLU A 597 -68.70 11.71 40.77
CA GLU A 597 -69.58 12.72 41.37
C GLU A 597 -71.00 12.70 40.79
N GLU A 598 -71.14 12.66 39.47
CA GLU A 598 -72.42 12.82 38.76
C GLU A 598 -73.10 11.49 38.38
N GLY A 599 -72.36 10.38 38.38
CA GLY A 599 -72.84 9.04 38.00
C GLY A 599 -72.91 8.77 36.49
N TYR A 600 -72.67 9.79 35.66
CA TYR A 600 -72.55 9.69 34.20
C TYR A 600 -71.73 10.86 33.64
N LEU A 601 -71.35 10.77 32.36
CA LEU A 601 -70.83 11.91 31.60
C LEU A 601 -71.67 12.11 30.35
N SER A 602 -71.84 13.36 29.93
CA SER A 602 -72.58 13.73 28.72
C SER A 602 -71.86 14.87 28.00
N THR A 603 -71.90 14.89 26.67
CA THR A 603 -71.36 16.00 25.87
C THR A 603 -72.05 17.34 26.14
N GLU A 604 -73.23 17.36 26.78
CA GLU A 604 -73.87 18.59 27.26
C GLU A 604 -73.19 19.21 28.49
N MET A 605 -72.32 18.44 29.18
CA MET A 605 -71.55 18.96 30.30
C MET A 605 -70.40 19.84 29.80
N ALA A 606 -70.08 20.90 30.54
CA ALA A 606 -68.96 21.78 30.18
C ALA A 606 -67.61 21.10 30.47
N PHE A 607 -66.83 20.83 29.42
CA PHE A 607 -65.45 20.34 29.51
C PHE A 607 -64.45 21.42 29.05
N PRO A 608 -63.21 21.43 29.59
CA PRO A 608 -62.19 22.40 29.21
C PRO A 608 -61.46 22.03 27.90
N ILE A 609 -62.19 21.52 26.91
CA ILE A 609 -61.70 21.14 25.56
C ILE A 609 -62.73 21.54 24.50
N THR A 610 -62.32 21.56 23.23
CA THR A 610 -63.21 21.90 22.11
C THR A 610 -64.36 20.91 22.00
N ASP A 611 -65.59 21.40 21.85
CA ASP A 611 -66.82 20.58 21.82
C ASP A 611 -66.75 19.45 20.77
N ASP A 612 -66.08 19.65 19.63
CA ASP A 612 -65.93 18.64 18.57
C ASP A 612 -65.07 17.42 18.96
N PHE A 613 -64.25 17.52 20.02
CA PHE A 613 -63.41 16.41 20.53
C PHE A 613 -64.04 15.68 21.71
N VAL A 614 -65.01 16.30 22.39
CA VAL A 614 -65.65 15.74 23.59
C VAL A 614 -66.31 14.39 23.32
N PRO A 615 -67.10 14.18 22.24
CA PRO A 615 -67.75 12.89 21.97
C PRO A 615 -66.76 11.74 21.85
N GLY A 616 -65.67 11.92 21.09
CA GLY A 616 -64.63 10.92 20.90
C GLY A 616 -63.82 10.66 22.17
N LEU A 617 -63.48 11.73 22.91
CA LEU A 617 -62.79 11.62 24.20
C LEU A 617 -63.61 10.82 25.22
N LEU A 618 -64.90 11.11 25.34
CA LEU A 618 -65.80 10.39 26.24
C LEU A 618 -65.95 8.93 25.83
N ALA A 619 -66.07 8.65 24.53
CA ALA A 619 -66.22 7.31 24.02
C ALA A 619 -64.97 6.44 24.22
N GLU A 620 -63.78 6.95 23.91
CA GLU A 620 -62.51 6.24 24.12
C GLU A 620 -62.18 6.09 25.60
N TRP A 621 -62.52 7.08 26.45
CA TRP A 621 -62.38 6.95 27.90
C TRP A 621 -63.31 5.86 28.46
N ALA A 622 -64.57 5.83 28.01
CA ALA A 622 -65.52 4.80 28.41
C ALA A 622 -65.06 3.39 28.03
N ASP A 623 -64.58 3.21 26.79
CA ASP A 623 -64.05 1.94 26.28
C ASP A 623 -62.88 1.42 27.14
N ARG A 624 -61.97 2.31 27.57
CA ARG A 624 -60.83 1.96 28.44
C ARG A 624 -61.21 1.59 29.86
N GLU A 625 -62.20 2.28 30.41
CA GLU A 625 -62.62 2.10 31.80
C GLU A 625 -63.72 1.02 31.94
N GLY A 626 -64.23 0.49 30.82
CA GLY A 626 -65.28 -0.54 30.79
C GLY A 626 -66.70 0.01 31.02
N TYR A 627 -66.92 1.29 30.70
CA TYR A 627 -68.24 1.92 30.71
C TYR A 627 -68.89 1.88 29.32
N THR A 628 -70.21 2.03 29.29
CA THR A 628 -70.98 1.96 28.04
C THR A 628 -71.28 3.36 27.51
N VAL A 629 -71.29 3.49 26.18
CA VAL A 629 -71.55 4.74 25.46
C VAL A 629 -72.85 4.61 24.67
N THR A 630 -73.69 5.63 24.73
CA THR A 630 -74.89 5.75 23.90
C THR A 630 -75.01 7.13 23.30
N ARG A 631 -75.72 7.24 22.17
CA ARG A 631 -76.01 8.50 21.48
C ARG A 631 -77.52 8.75 21.51
N THR A 632 -77.92 9.95 21.88
CA THR A 632 -79.33 10.40 21.83
C THR A 632 -79.68 10.92 20.42
N ASP A 633 -80.98 11.10 20.16
CA ASP A 633 -81.50 11.56 18.86
C ASP A 633 -80.98 12.95 18.43
N ASP A 634 -80.55 13.79 19.39
CA ASP A 634 -79.95 15.11 19.14
C ASP A 634 -78.42 15.09 19.00
N GLY A 635 -77.81 13.90 19.01
CA GLY A 635 -76.37 13.70 18.83
C GLY A 635 -75.55 13.78 20.13
N THR A 636 -76.19 13.96 21.29
CA THR A 636 -75.50 13.95 22.59
C THR A 636 -74.94 12.57 22.90
N VAL A 637 -73.67 12.50 23.28
CA VAL A 637 -73.01 11.25 23.68
C VAL A 637 -73.00 11.16 25.19
N ILE A 638 -73.51 10.05 25.72
CA ILE A 638 -73.64 9.77 27.14
C ILE A 638 -72.82 8.53 27.50
N VAL A 639 -71.98 8.64 28.52
CA VAL A 639 -71.22 7.55 29.13
C VAL A 639 -71.84 7.18 30.46
N TYR A 640 -72.10 5.90 30.68
CA TYR A 640 -72.74 5.40 31.90
C TYR A 640 -72.21 4.02 32.32
N ASP A 641 -72.41 3.69 33.59
CA ASP A 641 -72.13 2.35 34.13
C ASP A 641 -73.35 1.46 33.87
N ASP A 642 -73.18 0.51 32.95
CA ASP A 642 -74.23 -0.42 32.54
C ASP A 642 -74.77 -1.27 33.70
N SER A 643 -73.87 -1.73 34.60
CA SER A 643 -74.25 -2.55 35.74
C SER A 643 -75.07 -1.76 36.76
N GLN A 644 -74.68 -0.51 37.00
CA GLN A 644 -75.44 0.38 37.88
C GLN A 644 -76.82 0.70 37.29
N LEU A 645 -76.88 1.09 36.01
CA LEU A 645 -78.13 1.47 35.36
C LEU A 645 -79.09 0.27 35.24
N SER A 646 -78.56 -0.91 34.92
CA SER A 646 -79.33 -2.16 34.90
C SER A 646 -79.93 -2.47 36.28
N GLN A 647 -79.16 -2.29 37.35
CA GLN A 647 -79.65 -2.47 38.72
C GLN A 647 -80.74 -1.45 39.10
N GLU A 648 -80.61 -0.20 38.67
CA GLU A 648 -81.64 0.85 38.87
C GLU A 648 -82.93 0.49 38.13
N ILE A 649 -82.85 0.09 36.86
CA ILE A 649 -84.01 -0.37 36.08
C ILE A 649 -84.65 -1.60 36.72
N MET A 650 -83.85 -2.57 37.16
CA MET A 650 -84.34 -3.74 37.88
C MET A 650 -85.08 -3.35 39.18
N ASN A 651 -84.55 -2.41 39.95
CA ASN A 651 -85.20 -1.90 41.17
C ASN A 651 -86.51 -1.15 40.87
N VAL A 652 -86.58 -0.42 39.75
CA VAL A 652 -87.82 0.21 39.28
C VAL A 652 -88.88 -0.85 38.99
N ILE A 653 -88.53 -1.87 38.19
CA ILE A 653 -89.45 -2.96 37.83
C ILE A 653 -89.88 -3.76 39.07
N GLN A 654 -88.98 -3.95 40.05
CA GLN A 654 -89.25 -4.78 41.22
C GLN A 654 -90.07 -4.06 42.29
N TYR A 655 -89.78 -2.79 42.58
CA TYR A 655 -90.32 -2.09 43.75
C TYR A 655 -91.25 -0.92 43.42
N ASN A 656 -91.21 -0.41 42.18
CA ASN A 656 -91.97 0.79 41.78
C ASN A 656 -92.96 0.53 40.65
N LEU A 657 -93.00 -0.71 40.15
CA LEU A 657 -93.96 -1.18 39.15
C LEU A 657 -94.73 -2.38 39.70
N ASP A 658 -95.98 -2.15 40.07
CA ASP A 658 -96.90 -3.19 40.52
C ASP A 658 -97.50 -3.93 39.32
N GLU A 659 -98.04 -5.12 39.58
CA GLU A 659 -98.72 -5.93 38.58
C GLU A 659 -99.90 -5.19 37.93
N GLY A 660 -99.88 -5.05 36.60
CA GLY A 660 -100.89 -4.34 35.82
C GLY A 660 -100.65 -2.83 35.68
N ASP A 661 -99.63 -2.28 36.35
CA ASP A 661 -99.26 -0.88 36.26
C ASP A 661 -98.25 -0.61 35.15
N ARG A 662 -98.27 0.64 34.66
CA ARG A 662 -97.37 1.15 33.63
C ARG A 662 -96.61 2.36 34.14
N LEU A 663 -95.35 2.50 33.73
CA LEU A 663 -94.51 3.65 34.06
C LEU A 663 -93.88 4.22 32.79
N SER A 664 -94.11 5.50 32.51
CA SER A 664 -93.58 6.14 31.30
C SER A 664 -92.07 6.29 31.36
N TYR A 665 -91.40 6.23 30.20
CA TYR A 665 -89.94 6.39 30.13
C TYR A 665 -89.47 7.74 30.66
N GLU A 666 -90.23 8.82 30.43
CA GLU A 666 -89.95 10.14 31.01
C GLU A 666 -89.95 10.11 32.55
N ARG A 667 -90.90 9.37 33.15
CA ARG A 667 -91.00 9.25 34.59
C ARG A 667 -89.90 8.34 35.16
N ILE A 668 -89.58 7.26 34.47
CA ILE A 668 -88.45 6.38 34.80
C ILE A 668 -87.16 7.22 34.87
N ARG A 669 -86.86 7.95 33.79
CA ARG A 669 -85.67 8.79 33.66
C ARG A 669 -85.59 9.90 34.71
N SER A 670 -86.70 10.58 34.99
CA SER A 670 -86.69 11.76 35.88
C SER A 670 -86.76 11.45 37.38
N GLN A 671 -87.34 10.31 37.77
CA GLN A 671 -87.56 9.99 39.19
C GLN A 671 -86.71 8.84 39.70
N TYR A 672 -86.18 7.98 38.83
CA TYR A 672 -85.61 6.72 39.25
C TYR A 672 -84.23 6.41 38.67
N LEU A 673 -83.89 6.94 37.50
CA LEU A 673 -82.56 6.74 36.91
C LEU A 673 -81.62 7.88 37.29
N SER A 674 -80.37 7.53 37.54
CA SER A 674 -79.28 8.49 37.73
C SER A 674 -78.80 9.09 36.41
N VAL A 675 -79.09 8.44 35.27
CA VAL A 675 -78.58 8.81 33.95
C VAL A 675 -79.71 9.11 32.96
N PRO A 676 -79.62 10.19 32.16
CA PRO A 676 -80.63 10.55 31.16
C PRO A 676 -80.50 9.75 29.85
N VAL A 677 -80.51 8.42 29.90
CA VAL A 677 -80.38 7.55 28.71
C VAL A 677 -81.62 7.58 27.79
N PRO A 678 -81.46 7.33 26.48
CA PRO A 678 -82.58 7.27 25.54
C PRO A 678 -83.45 6.01 25.76
N ASN A 679 -84.69 6.03 25.24
CA ASN A 679 -85.66 4.94 25.45
C ASN A 679 -85.13 3.56 25.01
N PRO A 680 -84.42 3.40 23.87
CA PRO A 680 -83.90 2.10 23.45
C PRO A 680 -82.98 1.44 24.47
N VAL A 681 -82.17 2.24 25.19
CA VAL A 681 -81.29 1.72 26.26
C VAL A 681 -82.11 1.23 27.46
N ILE A 682 -83.17 1.95 27.84
CA ILE A 682 -84.06 1.53 28.92
C ILE A 682 -84.80 0.23 28.53
N GLU A 683 -85.21 0.12 27.26
CA GLU A 683 -85.87 -1.06 26.72
C GLU A 683 -84.96 -2.28 26.69
N GLU A 684 -83.74 -2.12 26.19
CA GLU A 684 -82.72 -3.16 26.13
C GLU A 684 -82.37 -3.67 27.53
N LEU A 685 -82.10 -2.75 28.47
CA LEU A 685 -81.77 -3.12 29.85
C LEU A 685 -82.97 -3.73 30.58
N ALA A 686 -84.19 -3.24 30.35
CA ALA A 686 -85.40 -3.85 30.90
C ALA A 686 -85.56 -5.30 30.43
N ALA A 687 -85.32 -5.56 29.13
CA ALA A 687 -85.37 -6.89 28.55
C ALA A 687 -84.26 -7.82 29.11
N SER A 688 -83.09 -7.27 29.42
CA SER A 688 -81.96 -8.04 29.94
C SER A 688 -82.07 -8.39 31.44
N THR A 689 -82.94 -7.72 32.21
CA THR A 689 -83.15 -8.01 33.64
C THR A 689 -83.70 -9.41 33.94
N GLY A 690 -84.34 -10.06 32.97
CA GLY A 690 -85.03 -11.34 33.15
C GLY A 690 -86.32 -11.27 33.98
N LEU A 691 -86.79 -10.08 34.34
CA LEU A 691 -88.09 -9.86 34.97
C LEU A 691 -89.20 -9.78 33.91
N SER A 692 -90.41 -10.17 34.28
CA SER A 692 -91.55 -10.07 33.35
C SER A 692 -91.98 -8.61 33.20
N VAL A 693 -91.60 -8.01 32.06
CA VAL A 693 -91.95 -6.64 31.68
C VAL A 693 -92.13 -6.59 30.15
N GLU A 694 -93.10 -5.81 29.68
CA GLU A 694 -93.29 -5.53 28.26
C GLU A 694 -92.90 -4.08 27.98
N THR A 695 -92.18 -3.86 26.89
CA THR A 695 -91.84 -2.53 26.38
C THR A 695 -92.95 -2.05 25.44
N THR A 696 -93.35 -0.79 25.61
CA THR A 696 -94.28 -0.10 24.71
C THR A 696 -93.62 1.22 24.29
N PRO A 697 -94.04 1.87 23.18
CA PRO A 697 -93.34 3.04 22.65
C PRO A 697 -93.03 4.15 23.67
N ASP A 698 -93.87 4.30 24.71
CA ASP A 698 -93.75 5.38 25.70
C ASP A 698 -93.59 4.90 27.17
N SER A 699 -93.63 3.58 27.44
CA SER A 699 -93.67 3.07 28.82
C SER A 699 -93.24 1.62 29.01
N LEU A 700 -92.83 1.27 30.24
CA LEU A 700 -92.71 -0.11 30.71
C LEU A 700 -94.02 -0.57 31.37
N LEU A 701 -94.49 -1.77 31.03
CA LEU A 701 -95.68 -2.40 31.60
C LEU A 701 -95.29 -3.70 32.32
N LYS A 702 -95.68 -3.86 33.58
CA LYS A 702 -95.56 -5.14 34.26
C LYS A 702 -96.87 -5.91 34.10
N PRO A 703 -96.91 -7.02 33.37
CA PRO A 703 -98.14 -7.77 33.17
C PRO A 703 -98.70 -8.26 34.52
N ALA A 704 -100.03 -8.24 34.68
CA ALA A 704 -100.66 -8.68 35.92
C ALA A 704 -100.46 -10.20 36.10
N GLY A 705 -100.06 -10.64 37.31
CA GLY A 705 -99.76 -12.02 37.61
C GLY A 705 -100.99 -12.91 37.46
N GLY A 706 -101.01 -13.73 36.41
CA GLY A 706 -101.87 -14.92 36.34
C GLY A 706 -101.11 -16.12 36.90
N GLU A 707 -101.71 -16.83 37.87
CA GLU A 707 -101.37 -18.24 38.07
C GLU A 707 -101.62 -19.00 36.75
N ALA A 708 -100.55 -19.65 36.27
CA ALA A 708 -100.44 -20.55 35.11
C ALA A 708 -100.46 -19.94 33.70
#